data_AF-A0A7W0EIK1-F1
#
_entry.id   AF-A0A7W0EIK1-F1
#
_cell.length_a   1.000
_cell.length_b   1.000
_cell.length_c   1.000
_cell.angle_alpha   90.00
_cell.angle_beta   90.00
_cell.angle_gamma   90.00
#
_symmetry.space_group_name_H-M   'P 1'
#
loop_
_entity.id
_entity.type
_entity.pdbx_description
1 polymer ?
#
loop_
_entity_poly.entity_id
_entity_poly.type
_entity_poly.pdbx_seq_one_letter_code
_entity_poly.pdbx_strand_id
1 'polypeptide(L)'
;TGKSQTIANLIAAALHQGLSVLFVAEKKAALEVVRSRLDHTGLGDFCLELHSHKTQKGQLHADIGRRIKKTFKDACALDYVINDLTCERDRLIAYSTLVNSHVGPSGETIYDIFWAAERCRTELKGQCPRFCVNKALLLTREQINERINLLQDVARLRLDLSEDAIRAWRDFRPGNILPGDEALVADLFTAIQSQVEQYRHHLKQCVDDVTWPLAFTFDHFRRLRHTHRDVLQEYPGDFLQTLAEHFIDPANIESVEGLGSAIAEHRELLRVADIVSRAVAPEVNSAKVLPIADASSQLESLGYGDRNVRELAALANELREAATILSQLIDAAITVEDFFAAPPIELGQYEQIVDLNRVMDSTPAVIKDKCHPEYMQEETIATFHTAHDTCEALKSNLAAYSQTILFRYLPDRTALADLARNLRSFRGSFFAIFSSQYRAVRRTIKGFLVEPKSFGAPDLVERLECLVDTLTAIDAIRTEQKYSKSLGPLYSGLETDWGKLEESILWGQELAKVVGSQAKAYSLAPRIAQITPIVASAAKKVRDTLRELTPFLASLNLAPDATTGETLSRLMKDQDRLEETTKPILTYPPLISIDITSIASAAQSFLAADHLQASLDDDRYRRLLGSEYRRLETDTSNILNTAQWVGALNERGRLPRELVSWLVSAETRTRRDLLENFLAANEVFWGSAMPLQQVLPVMEKY
;
A
#
# COMPACT_ATOMS: atom_id res chain seq x y z
N THR A 1 11.26 -53.07 5.83
CA THR A 1 9.81 -53.35 5.68
C THR A 1 8.95 -52.11 5.45
N GLY A 2 9.49 -50.87 5.36
CA GLY A 2 8.72 -49.67 4.94
C GLY A 2 7.66 -49.14 5.92
N LYS A 3 7.11 -49.97 6.80
CA LYS A 3 5.98 -49.67 7.71
C LYS A 3 6.14 -48.35 8.48
N SER A 4 7.25 -48.15 9.19
CA SER A 4 7.49 -46.90 9.94
C SER A 4 7.63 -45.68 9.03
N GLN A 5 8.05 -45.84 7.77
CA GLN A 5 8.08 -44.76 6.78
C GLN A 5 6.67 -44.41 6.35
N THR A 6 5.85 -45.42 6.06
CA THR A 6 4.45 -45.23 5.69
C THR A 6 3.68 -44.50 6.80
N ILE A 7 3.91 -44.87 8.06
CA ILE A 7 3.31 -44.18 9.22
C ILE A 7 3.78 -42.72 9.29
N ALA A 8 5.09 -42.46 9.17
CA ALA A 8 5.61 -41.09 9.19
C ALA A 8 5.03 -40.24 8.03
N ASN A 9 4.91 -40.81 6.84
CA ASN A 9 4.32 -40.13 5.68
C ASN A 9 2.82 -39.85 5.89
N LEU A 10 2.06 -40.79 6.48
CA LEU A 10 0.65 -40.58 6.84
C LEU A 10 0.48 -39.45 7.85
N ILE A 11 1.35 -39.40 8.87
CA ILE A 11 1.34 -38.32 9.87
C ILE A 11 1.67 -36.99 9.19
N ALA A 12 2.71 -36.93 8.35
CA ALA A 12 3.09 -35.72 7.62
C ALA A 12 1.96 -35.21 6.69
N ALA A 13 1.28 -36.12 5.98
CA ALA A 13 0.15 -35.79 5.12
C ALA A 13 -1.04 -35.24 5.92
N ALA A 14 -1.35 -35.84 7.07
CA ALA A 14 -2.40 -35.36 7.96
C ALA A 14 -2.06 -33.98 8.55
N LEU A 15 -0.80 -33.75 8.94
CA LEU A 15 -0.33 -32.44 9.40
C LEU A 15 -0.45 -31.37 8.30
N HIS A 16 -0.11 -31.71 7.06
CA HIS A 16 -0.29 -30.82 5.91
C HIS A 16 -1.76 -30.44 5.67
N GLN A 17 -2.70 -31.35 5.98
CA GLN A 17 -4.14 -31.10 5.93
C GLN A 17 -4.68 -30.36 7.18
N GLY A 18 -3.82 -29.96 8.12
CA GLY A 18 -4.22 -29.27 9.35
C GLY A 18 -4.86 -30.18 10.40
N LEU A 19 -4.71 -31.50 10.30
CA LEU A 19 -5.30 -32.47 11.22
C LEU A 19 -4.38 -32.74 12.42
N SER A 20 -4.98 -32.89 13.61
CA SER A 20 -4.29 -33.38 14.80
C SER A 20 -4.20 -34.91 14.80
N VAL A 21 -3.01 -35.47 15.03
CA VAL A 21 -2.79 -36.92 15.00
C VAL A 21 -2.30 -37.43 16.36
N LEU A 22 -3.01 -38.41 16.94
CA LEU A 22 -2.55 -39.17 18.11
C LEU A 22 -2.02 -40.53 17.65
N PHE A 23 -0.70 -40.72 17.70
CA PHE A 23 -0.06 -41.97 17.35
C PHE A 23 0.19 -42.83 18.61
N VAL A 24 -0.45 -44.00 18.66
CA VAL A 24 -0.32 -44.95 19.78
C VAL A 24 0.34 -46.23 19.26
N ALA A 25 1.34 -46.73 19.98
CA ALA A 25 1.97 -48.00 19.68
C ALA A 25 2.33 -48.73 20.98
N GLU A 26 2.20 -50.06 20.96
CA GLU A 26 2.50 -50.92 22.10
C GLU A 26 4.00 -50.92 22.46
N LYS A 27 4.88 -50.84 21.46
CA LYS A 27 6.34 -50.90 21.63
C LYS A 27 6.95 -49.50 21.55
N LYS A 28 7.69 -49.08 22.58
CA LYS A 28 8.42 -47.80 22.61
C LYS A 28 9.35 -47.60 21.40
N ALA A 29 10.03 -48.66 20.96
CA ALA A 29 10.91 -48.60 19.80
C ALA A 29 10.18 -48.16 18.50
N ALA A 30 8.88 -48.45 18.37
CA ALA A 30 8.10 -48.01 17.21
C ALA A 30 7.80 -46.50 17.27
N LEU A 31 7.53 -45.96 18.47
CA LEU A 31 7.36 -44.52 18.71
C LEU A 31 8.66 -43.77 18.40
N GLU A 32 9.79 -44.25 18.94
CA GLU A 32 11.11 -43.64 18.74
C GLU A 32 11.55 -43.64 17.27
N VAL A 33 11.32 -44.74 16.54
CA VAL A 33 11.68 -44.84 15.12
C VAL A 33 10.83 -43.91 14.24
N VAL A 34 9.54 -43.74 14.55
CA VAL A 34 8.67 -42.81 13.81
C VAL A 34 9.01 -41.37 14.16
N ARG A 35 9.23 -41.07 15.45
CA ARG A 35 9.66 -39.74 15.91
C ARG A 35 10.99 -39.33 15.28
N SER A 36 11.99 -40.21 15.29
CA SER A 36 13.29 -39.95 14.66
C SER A 36 13.18 -39.63 13.16
N ARG A 37 12.23 -40.23 12.44
CA ARG A 37 11.97 -39.91 11.02
C ARG A 37 11.30 -38.56 10.83
N LEU A 38 10.34 -38.21 11.70
CA LEU A 38 9.70 -36.91 11.71
C LEU A 38 10.71 -35.82 12.10
N ASP A 39 11.59 -36.07 13.06
CA ASP A 39 12.71 -35.19 13.42
C ASP A 39 13.66 -34.99 12.23
N HIS A 40 14.04 -36.06 11.53
CA HIS A 40 14.94 -36.00 10.37
C HIS A 40 14.38 -35.17 9.20
N THR A 41 13.06 -35.05 9.12
CA THR A 41 12.35 -34.27 8.09
C THR A 41 11.94 -32.88 8.58
N GLY A 42 12.36 -32.49 9.79
CA GLY A 42 12.06 -31.18 10.39
C GLY A 42 10.64 -31.07 10.98
N LEU A 43 9.87 -32.15 11.01
CA LEU A 43 8.53 -32.21 11.59
C LEU A 43 8.51 -32.54 13.09
N GLY A 44 9.69 -32.75 13.68
CA GLY A 44 9.89 -33.08 15.09
C GLY A 44 9.28 -32.08 16.08
N ASP A 45 9.33 -30.80 15.75
CA ASP A 45 8.80 -29.73 16.61
C ASP A 45 7.27 -29.78 16.77
N PHE A 46 6.57 -30.40 15.81
CA PHE A 46 5.12 -30.60 15.83
C PHE A 46 4.72 -31.88 16.58
N CYS A 47 5.67 -32.72 16.97
CA CYS A 47 5.41 -34.01 17.61
C CYS A 47 5.53 -33.88 19.13
N LEU A 48 4.45 -34.00 19.91
CA LEU A 48 4.51 -34.03 21.37
C LEU A 48 4.54 -35.47 21.88
N GLU A 49 5.62 -35.86 22.57
CA GLU A 49 5.72 -37.19 23.16
C GLU A 49 5.13 -37.24 24.57
N LEU A 50 4.25 -38.20 24.79
CA LEU A 50 3.65 -38.47 26.09
C LEU A 50 3.93 -39.94 26.45
N HIS A 51 5.01 -40.19 27.17
CA HIS A 51 5.35 -41.53 27.67
C HIS A 51 5.02 -41.65 29.16
N SER A 52 4.15 -42.60 29.53
CA SER A 52 3.82 -42.92 30.92
C SER A 52 4.87 -43.86 31.52
N HIS A 53 5.81 -43.30 32.30
CA HIS A 53 6.40 -43.94 33.50
C HIS A 53 7.51 -43.11 34.18
N LYS A 54 7.93 -41.98 33.58
CA LYS A 54 8.85 -41.01 34.22
C LYS A 54 8.85 -39.66 33.48
N THR A 55 7.69 -39.17 33.03
CA THR A 55 7.59 -37.86 32.38
C THR A 55 7.98 -36.79 33.39
N GLN A 56 9.20 -36.25 33.30
CA GLN A 56 9.65 -35.14 34.12
C GLN A 56 8.82 -33.92 33.70
N LYS A 57 7.86 -33.49 34.53
CA LYS A 57 7.01 -32.31 34.27
C LYS A 57 7.82 -31.11 33.76
N GLY A 58 9.01 -30.89 34.31
CA GLY A 58 9.93 -29.82 33.87
C GLY A 58 10.36 -29.92 32.40
N GLN A 59 10.63 -31.13 31.90
CA GLN A 59 11.06 -31.34 30.51
C GLN A 59 9.90 -31.11 29.53
N LEU A 60 8.68 -31.51 29.90
CA LEU A 60 7.47 -31.23 29.14
C LEU A 60 7.19 -29.71 29.04
N HIS A 61 7.29 -28.98 30.16
CA HIS A 61 7.14 -27.52 30.15
C HIS A 61 8.21 -26.83 29.31
N ALA A 62 9.46 -27.30 29.36
CA ALA A 62 10.55 -26.78 28.53
C ALA A 62 10.30 -27.02 27.03
N ASP A 63 9.79 -28.20 26.66
CA ASP A 63 9.50 -28.54 25.26
C ASP A 63 8.31 -27.76 24.71
N ILE A 64 7.24 -27.56 25.51
CA ILE A 64 6.12 -26.69 25.14
C ILE A 64 6.58 -25.24 24.99
N GLY A 65 7.36 -24.74 25.96
CA GLY A 65 7.90 -23.37 25.92
C GLY A 65 8.81 -23.12 24.73
N ARG A 66 9.60 -24.12 24.32
CA ARG A 66 10.44 -24.05 23.10
C ARG A 66 9.60 -23.94 21.84
N ARG A 67 8.49 -24.67 21.75
CA ARG A 67 7.61 -24.69 20.56
C ARG A 67 6.81 -23.41 20.41
N ILE A 68 6.29 -22.87 21.51
CA ILE A 68 5.55 -21.59 21.51
C ILE A 68 6.44 -20.43 21.01
N LYS A 69 7.74 -20.48 21.31
CA LYS A 69 8.70 -19.44 20.90
C LYS A 69 9.27 -19.63 19.48
N LYS A 70 8.95 -20.74 18.80
CA LYS A 70 9.56 -21.09 17.52
C LYS A 70 8.76 -20.47 16.38
N THR A 71 9.44 -19.70 15.53
CA THR A 71 8.86 -19.14 14.29
C THR A 71 9.24 -20.02 13.10
N PHE A 72 8.27 -20.30 12.23
CA PHE A 72 8.46 -21.05 10.99
C PHE A 72 8.34 -20.10 9.81
N LYS A 73 9.08 -20.37 8.72
CA LYS A 73 8.95 -19.62 7.48
C LYS A 73 7.59 -19.90 6.84
N ASP A 74 7.00 -18.87 6.24
CA ASP A 74 5.68 -18.95 5.61
C ASP A 74 5.70 -19.92 4.41
N ALA A 75 4.65 -20.74 4.28
CA ALA A 75 4.51 -21.77 3.27
C ALA A 75 4.35 -21.19 1.86
N CYS A 76 3.89 -19.94 1.74
CA CYS A 76 3.70 -19.24 0.48
C CYS A 76 4.96 -19.20 -0.42
N ALA A 77 6.16 -19.19 0.19
CA ALA A 77 7.41 -19.19 -0.55
C ALA A 77 7.71 -20.52 -1.27
N LEU A 78 7.19 -21.64 -0.77
CA LEU A 78 7.41 -22.97 -1.36
C LEU A 78 6.44 -23.24 -2.51
N ASP A 79 5.20 -22.77 -2.40
CA ASP A 79 4.18 -22.91 -3.45
C ASP A 79 4.61 -22.19 -4.75
N TYR A 80 5.27 -21.03 -4.62
CA TYR A 80 5.83 -20.32 -5.76
C TYR A 80 6.88 -21.16 -6.52
N VAL A 81 7.82 -21.78 -5.79
CA VAL A 81 8.88 -22.61 -6.38
C VAL A 81 8.31 -23.87 -7.05
N ILE A 82 7.29 -24.49 -6.45
CA ILE A 82 6.62 -25.65 -7.03
C ILE A 82 5.92 -25.28 -8.34
N ASN A 83 5.26 -24.12 -8.37
CA ASN A 83 4.57 -23.66 -9.56
C ASN A 83 5.55 -23.38 -10.71
N ASP A 84 6.68 -22.71 -10.41
CA ASP A 84 7.73 -22.41 -11.39
C ASP A 84 8.33 -23.68 -12.01
N LEU A 85 8.68 -24.67 -11.18
CA LEU A 85 9.19 -25.96 -11.66
C LEU A 85 8.15 -26.75 -12.47
N THR A 86 6.86 -26.60 -12.15
CA THR A 86 5.78 -27.24 -12.90
C THR A 86 5.65 -26.63 -14.29
N CYS A 87 5.71 -25.30 -14.39
CA CYS A 87 5.72 -24.60 -15.67
C CYS A 87 6.89 -25.04 -16.56
N GLU A 88 8.10 -25.15 -16.01
CA GLU A 88 9.27 -25.59 -16.79
C GLU A 88 9.19 -27.06 -17.23
N ARG A 89 8.68 -27.96 -16.36
CA ARG A 89 8.42 -29.35 -16.75
C ARG A 89 7.45 -29.42 -17.94
N ASP A 90 6.33 -28.70 -17.85
CA ASP A 90 5.29 -28.74 -18.87
C ASP A 90 5.78 -28.17 -20.21
N ARG A 91 6.62 -27.14 -20.15
CA ARG A 91 7.31 -26.59 -21.33
C ARG A 91 8.22 -27.62 -21.99
N LEU A 92 9.02 -28.36 -21.22
CA LEU A 92 9.92 -29.38 -21.76
C LEU A 92 9.16 -30.57 -22.37
N ILE A 93 8.06 -30.99 -21.74
CA ILE A 93 7.19 -32.03 -22.27
C ILE A 93 6.55 -31.58 -23.59
N ALA A 94 6.04 -30.35 -23.64
CA ALA A 94 5.46 -29.78 -24.86
C ALA A 94 6.48 -29.74 -26.00
N TYR A 95 7.71 -29.29 -25.72
CA TYR A 95 8.80 -29.28 -26.71
C TYR A 95 9.12 -30.69 -27.22
N SER A 96 9.30 -31.67 -26.33
CA SER A 96 9.59 -33.05 -26.70
C SER A 96 8.47 -33.66 -27.55
N THR A 97 7.22 -33.41 -27.18
CA THR A 97 6.04 -33.90 -27.91
C THR A 97 5.97 -33.27 -29.31
N LEU A 98 6.25 -31.97 -29.40
CA LEU A 98 6.25 -31.25 -30.67
C LEU A 98 7.31 -31.78 -31.63
N VAL A 99 8.57 -31.93 -31.18
CA VAL A 99 9.68 -32.38 -32.03
C VAL A 99 9.46 -33.80 -32.59
N ASN A 100 8.74 -34.64 -31.85
CA ASN A 100 8.40 -36.00 -32.28
C ASN A 100 7.08 -36.10 -33.06
N SER A 101 6.42 -34.98 -33.37
CA SER A 101 5.18 -34.99 -34.16
C SER A 101 5.44 -35.28 -35.64
N HIS A 102 4.55 -36.07 -36.25
CA HIS A 102 4.63 -36.44 -37.67
C HIS A 102 3.96 -35.37 -38.54
N VAL A 103 4.75 -34.69 -39.37
CA VAL A 103 4.27 -33.58 -40.21
C VAL A 103 4.68 -33.72 -41.69
N GLY A 104 5.57 -34.65 -42.01
CA GLY A 104 6.05 -34.88 -43.36
C GLY A 104 5.05 -35.62 -44.25
N PRO A 105 5.11 -35.44 -45.58
CA PRO A 105 4.19 -36.06 -46.54
C PRO A 105 4.30 -37.60 -46.60
N SER A 106 5.39 -38.19 -46.08
CA SER A 106 5.58 -39.64 -45.97
C SER A 106 5.57 -40.13 -44.51
N GLY A 107 5.11 -39.30 -43.57
CA GLY A 107 5.06 -39.60 -42.14
C GLY A 107 6.32 -39.22 -41.36
N GLU A 108 7.20 -38.39 -41.91
CA GLU A 108 8.42 -37.93 -41.24
C GLU A 108 8.10 -37.03 -40.03
N THR A 109 8.86 -37.18 -38.95
CA THR A 109 8.74 -36.29 -37.78
C THR A 109 9.40 -34.94 -38.03
N ILE A 110 9.07 -33.93 -37.21
CA ILE A 110 9.80 -32.65 -37.20
C ILE A 110 11.30 -32.90 -37.03
N TYR A 111 11.70 -33.80 -36.12
CA TYR A 111 13.09 -34.20 -35.92
C TYR A 111 13.76 -34.68 -37.22
N ASP A 112 13.12 -35.60 -37.95
CA ASP A 112 13.67 -36.16 -39.19
C ASP A 112 13.88 -35.07 -40.25
N ILE A 113 12.92 -34.16 -40.38
CA ILE A 113 12.98 -33.04 -41.34
C ILE A 113 14.12 -32.09 -40.99
N PHE A 114 14.30 -31.74 -39.72
CA PHE A 114 15.41 -30.89 -39.28
C PHE A 114 16.76 -31.52 -39.59
N TRP A 115 16.94 -32.81 -39.32
CA TRP A 115 18.20 -33.50 -39.61
C TRP A 115 18.46 -33.69 -41.10
N ALA A 116 17.42 -33.96 -41.89
CA ALA A 116 17.53 -33.99 -43.34
C ALA A 116 17.94 -32.62 -43.89
N ALA A 117 17.33 -31.54 -43.40
CA ALA A 117 17.69 -30.18 -43.76
C ALA A 117 19.16 -29.87 -43.41
N GLU A 118 19.62 -30.29 -42.23
CA GLU A 118 21.00 -30.03 -41.81
C GLU A 118 22.04 -30.80 -42.60
N ARG A 119 21.72 -32.05 -42.96
CA ARG A 119 22.53 -32.82 -43.90
C ARG A 119 22.63 -32.11 -45.25
N CYS A 120 21.51 -31.68 -45.82
CA CYS A 120 21.50 -30.95 -47.09
C CYS A 120 22.29 -29.63 -47.02
N ARG A 121 22.20 -28.89 -45.90
CA ARG A 121 23.03 -27.69 -45.68
C ARG A 121 24.51 -28.01 -45.67
N THR A 122 24.90 -29.16 -45.12
CA THR A 122 26.30 -29.57 -45.03
C THR A 122 26.87 -30.00 -46.39
N GLU A 123 26.04 -30.62 -47.23
CA GLU A 123 26.41 -31.02 -48.61
C GLU A 123 26.46 -29.84 -49.59
N LEU A 124 25.68 -28.79 -49.34
CA LEU A 124 25.67 -27.56 -50.14
C LEU A 124 26.97 -26.76 -49.96
N LYS A 125 27.83 -26.77 -50.99
CA LYS A 125 28.99 -25.88 -51.06
C LYS A 125 28.55 -24.48 -51.53
N GLY A 126 28.52 -23.50 -50.63
CA GLY A 126 28.23 -22.09 -50.95
C GLY A 126 27.06 -21.50 -50.17
N GLN A 127 26.58 -20.31 -50.57
CA GLN A 127 25.41 -19.68 -49.97
C GLN A 127 24.13 -20.43 -50.37
N CYS A 128 23.30 -20.78 -49.39
CA CYS A 128 22.05 -21.48 -49.62
C CYS A 128 21.02 -20.53 -50.27
N PRO A 129 20.46 -20.87 -51.46
CA PRO A 129 19.45 -20.04 -52.09
C PRO A 129 18.18 -20.03 -51.23
N ARG A 130 17.74 -18.83 -50.83
CA ARG A 130 16.50 -18.66 -50.05
C ARG A 130 15.33 -18.52 -51.01
N PHE A 131 14.51 -19.55 -51.08
CA PHE A 131 13.22 -19.51 -51.76
C PHE A 131 12.17 -20.25 -50.95
N CYS A 132 10.92 -19.81 -51.07
CA CYS A 132 9.80 -20.43 -50.37
C CYS A 132 9.04 -21.34 -51.32
N VAL A 133 8.76 -22.56 -50.86
CA VAL A 133 7.88 -23.48 -51.57
C VAL A 133 6.53 -23.46 -50.89
N ASN A 134 5.52 -22.92 -51.59
CA ASN A 134 4.16 -22.87 -51.07
C ASN A 134 3.65 -24.29 -50.77
N LYS A 135 3.09 -24.47 -49.56
CA LYS A 135 2.52 -25.73 -49.08
C LYS A 135 3.48 -26.92 -49.19
N ALA A 136 4.75 -26.73 -48.81
CA ALA A 136 5.81 -27.74 -48.93
C ALA A 136 5.45 -29.09 -48.29
N LEU A 137 4.72 -29.09 -47.17
CA LEU A 137 4.29 -30.31 -46.47
C LEU A 137 3.22 -31.13 -47.22
N LEU A 138 2.59 -30.56 -48.26
CA LEU A 138 1.59 -31.26 -49.09
C LEU A 138 2.20 -31.87 -50.36
N LEU A 139 3.49 -31.65 -50.63
CA LEU A 139 4.12 -32.17 -51.83
C LEU A 139 4.38 -33.65 -51.70
N THR A 140 3.93 -34.42 -52.69
CA THR A 140 4.28 -35.84 -52.77
C THR A 140 5.74 -36.00 -53.21
N ARG A 141 6.33 -37.17 -52.93
CA ARG A 141 7.71 -37.47 -53.35
C ARG A 141 7.90 -37.38 -54.86
N GLU A 142 6.88 -37.73 -55.65
CA GLU A 142 6.89 -37.66 -57.12
C GLU A 142 7.00 -36.22 -57.62
N GLN A 143 6.19 -35.31 -57.07
CA GLN A 143 6.21 -33.89 -57.43
C GLN A 143 7.54 -33.22 -57.07
N ILE A 144 8.19 -33.68 -55.98
CA ILE A 144 9.53 -33.22 -55.62
C ILE A 144 10.54 -33.64 -56.68
N ASN A 145 10.49 -34.89 -57.14
CA ASN A 145 11.42 -35.40 -58.16
C ASN A 145 11.24 -34.70 -59.52
N GLU A 146 10.02 -34.44 -59.97
CA GLU A 146 9.76 -33.71 -61.22
C GLU A 146 10.39 -32.30 -61.20
N ARG A 147 10.25 -31.59 -60.08
CA ARG A 147 10.85 -30.26 -59.91
C ARG A 147 12.37 -30.31 -59.90
N ILE A 148 12.96 -31.37 -59.32
CA ILE A 148 14.41 -31.58 -59.36
C ILE A 148 14.88 -31.72 -60.81
N ASN A 149 14.17 -32.50 -61.63
CA ASN A 149 14.52 -32.68 -63.06
C ASN A 149 14.43 -31.35 -63.83
N LEU A 150 13.35 -30.59 -63.65
CA LEU A 150 13.21 -29.26 -64.28
C LEU A 150 14.33 -28.30 -63.88
N LEU A 151 14.74 -28.30 -62.61
CA LEU A 151 15.85 -27.48 -62.15
C LEU A 151 17.19 -27.91 -62.78
N GLN A 152 17.39 -29.20 -63.02
CA GLN A 152 18.57 -29.70 -63.74
C GLN A 152 18.59 -29.22 -65.19
N ASP A 153 17.45 -29.22 -65.87
CA ASP A 153 17.33 -28.71 -67.25
C ASP A 153 17.65 -27.21 -67.33
N VAL A 154 17.09 -26.42 -66.40
CA VAL A 154 17.39 -24.98 -66.30
C VAL A 154 18.86 -24.73 -65.99
N ALA A 155 19.45 -25.51 -65.07
CA ALA A 155 20.86 -25.39 -64.73
C ALA A 155 21.76 -25.67 -65.94
N ARG A 156 21.40 -26.66 -66.76
CA ARG A 156 22.10 -26.95 -68.02
C ARG A 156 22.01 -25.78 -69.00
N LEU A 157 20.81 -25.27 -69.29
CA LEU A 157 20.61 -24.14 -70.21
C LEU A 157 21.34 -22.87 -69.74
N ARG A 158 21.40 -22.61 -68.43
CA ARG A 158 22.12 -21.47 -67.85
C ARG A 158 23.63 -21.53 -68.09
N LEU A 159 24.20 -22.74 -68.15
CA LEU A 159 25.63 -22.92 -68.43
C LEU A 159 25.97 -22.71 -69.92
N ASP A 160 25.01 -22.95 -70.81
CA ASP A 160 25.19 -22.81 -72.26
C ASP A 160 25.06 -21.34 -72.75
N LEU A 161 24.47 -20.43 -71.95
CA LEU A 161 24.19 -19.03 -72.32
C LEU A 161 25.13 -18.01 -71.65
N SER A 162 25.45 -16.91 -72.33
CA SER A 162 26.25 -15.79 -71.79
C SER A 162 25.44 -14.84 -70.89
N GLU A 163 26.12 -14.16 -69.94
CA GLU A 163 25.51 -13.16 -69.04
C GLU A 163 24.81 -12.03 -69.79
N ASP A 164 25.41 -11.54 -70.87
CA ASP A 164 24.86 -10.44 -71.66
C ASP A 164 23.57 -10.85 -72.38
N ALA A 165 23.49 -12.09 -72.86
CA ALA A 165 22.26 -12.62 -73.45
C ALA A 165 21.16 -12.74 -72.39
N ILE A 166 21.46 -13.28 -71.21
CA ILE A 166 20.48 -13.42 -70.12
C ILE A 166 19.96 -12.05 -69.67
N ARG A 167 20.83 -11.02 -69.62
CA ARG A 167 20.43 -9.66 -69.22
C ARG A 167 19.60 -8.96 -70.30
N ALA A 168 19.96 -9.12 -71.57
CA ALA A 168 19.26 -8.48 -72.69
C ALA A 168 17.82 -8.98 -72.84
N TRP A 169 17.56 -10.25 -72.51
CA TRP A 169 16.25 -10.89 -72.62
C TRP A 169 15.54 -11.04 -71.28
N ARG A 170 16.03 -10.38 -70.22
CA ARG A 170 15.40 -10.42 -68.90
C ARG A 170 13.99 -9.83 -68.99
N ASP A 171 13.01 -10.56 -68.47
CA ASP A 171 11.57 -10.24 -68.49
C ASP A 171 10.91 -10.28 -69.88
N PHE A 172 11.63 -10.71 -70.90
CA PHE A 172 11.04 -11.03 -72.18
C PHE A 172 10.18 -12.29 -72.06
N ARG A 173 8.88 -12.15 -72.29
CA ARG A 173 7.90 -13.24 -72.30
C ARG A 173 7.33 -13.36 -73.69
N PRO A 174 8.03 -14.06 -74.59
CA PRO A 174 7.51 -14.18 -75.92
C PRO A 174 6.21 -14.97 -75.92
N GLY A 175 5.30 -14.58 -76.79
CA GLY A 175 4.28 -15.47 -77.33
C GLY A 175 4.91 -16.56 -78.21
N ASN A 176 4.32 -16.81 -79.37
CA ASN A 176 4.89 -17.77 -80.32
C ASN A 176 5.89 -17.06 -81.26
N ILE A 177 7.18 -17.09 -80.91
CA ILE A 177 8.24 -16.77 -81.88
C ILE A 177 8.37 -17.94 -82.84
N LEU A 178 8.17 -17.70 -84.13
CA LEU A 178 8.37 -18.69 -85.18
C LEU A 178 9.77 -18.52 -85.79
N PRO A 179 10.37 -19.58 -86.33
CA PRO A 179 11.62 -19.47 -87.07
C PRO A 179 11.46 -18.50 -88.27
N GLY A 180 12.22 -17.40 -88.28
CA GLY A 180 12.19 -16.38 -89.35
C GLY A 180 11.83 -14.95 -88.91
N ASP A 181 11.32 -14.75 -87.69
CA ASP A 181 10.92 -13.43 -87.17
C ASP A 181 12.10 -12.51 -86.80
N GLU A 182 13.33 -13.04 -86.82
CA GLU A 182 14.57 -12.38 -86.37
C GLU A 182 14.87 -11.06 -87.13
N ALA A 183 14.61 -11.03 -88.44
CA ALA A 183 14.89 -9.85 -89.28
C ALA A 183 13.97 -8.67 -88.96
N LEU A 184 12.68 -8.94 -88.72
CA LEU A 184 11.70 -7.92 -88.35
C LEU A 184 12.03 -7.31 -86.99
N VAL A 185 12.46 -8.14 -86.05
CA VAL A 185 12.89 -7.70 -84.71
C VAL A 185 14.14 -6.79 -84.81
N ALA A 186 15.09 -7.11 -85.68
CA ALA A 186 16.30 -6.32 -85.87
C ALA A 186 16.04 -4.91 -86.46
N ASP A 187 15.15 -4.80 -87.45
CA ASP A 187 14.79 -3.51 -88.06
C ASP A 187 14.10 -2.58 -87.06
N LEU A 188 13.22 -3.12 -86.22
CA LEU A 188 12.54 -2.38 -85.15
C LEU A 188 13.53 -1.81 -84.12
N PHE A 189 14.50 -2.62 -83.67
CA PHE A 189 15.51 -2.15 -82.73
C PHE A 189 16.38 -1.02 -83.31
N THR A 190 16.72 -1.10 -84.60
CA THR A 190 17.50 -0.07 -85.29
C THR A 190 16.76 1.28 -85.35
N ALA A 191 15.45 1.25 -85.65
CA ALA A 191 14.62 2.46 -85.68
C ALA A 191 14.49 3.11 -84.29
N ILE A 192 14.29 2.30 -83.25
CA ILE A 192 14.23 2.77 -81.85
C ILE A 192 15.54 3.42 -81.44
N GLN A 193 16.69 2.80 -81.77
CA GLN A 193 18.00 3.32 -81.42
C GLN A 193 18.22 4.74 -81.97
N SER A 194 17.91 4.97 -83.25
CA SER A 194 18.12 6.27 -83.90
C SER A 194 17.30 7.39 -83.23
N GLN A 195 16.05 7.13 -82.87
CA GLN A 195 15.17 8.11 -82.23
C GLN A 195 15.62 8.45 -80.80
N VAL A 196 16.06 7.44 -80.05
CA VAL A 196 16.58 7.63 -78.68
C VAL A 196 17.86 8.47 -78.70
N GLU A 197 18.73 8.30 -79.70
CA GLU A 197 19.94 9.11 -79.88
C GLU A 197 19.64 10.58 -80.18
N GLN A 198 18.70 10.87 -81.09
CA GLN A 198 18.28 12.24 -81.41
C GLN A 198 17.72 12.96 -80.19
N TYR A 199 16.86 12.28 -79.42
CA TYR A 199 16.28 12.85 -78.21
C TYR A 199 17.33 13.10 -77.12
N ARG A 200 18.27 12.18 -76.93
CA ARG A 200 19.40 12.36 -76.00
C ARG A 200 20.22 13.61 -76.36
N HIS A 201 20.35 13.94 -77.64
CA HIS A 201 21.03 15.16 -78.07
C HIS A 201 20.22 16.42 -77.72
N HIS A 202 18.90 16.40 -77.91
CA HIS A 202 18.03 17.52 -77.53
C HIS A 202 18.05 17.83 -76.03
N LEU A 203 17.99 16.80 -75.17
CA LEU A 203 18.07 17.01 -73.72
C LEU A 203 19.43 17.57 -73.26
N LYS A 204 20.52 17.25 -73.95
CA LYS A 204 21.83 17.84 -73.66
C LYS A 204 21.82 19.35 -73.91
N GLN A 205 21.29 19.76 -75.07
CA GLN A 205 21.15 21.17 -75.45
C GLN A 205 20.38 22.00 -74.42
N CYS A 206 19.37 21.43 -73.76
CA CYS A 206 18.61 22.11 -72.70
C CYS A 206 19.44 22.48 -71.46
N VAL A 207 20.63 21.89 -71.27
CA VAL A 207 21.48 22.09 -70.09
C VAL A 207 22.94 22.36 -70.46
N ASP A 208 23.24 22.63 -71.73
CA ASP A 208 24.63 22.75 -72.23
C ASP A 208 25.42 23.91 -71.55
N ASP A 209 24.73 24.93 -71.05
CA ASP A 209 25.33 26.10 -70.40
C ASP A 209 25.58 25.92 -68.88
N VAL A 210 25.23 24.76 -68.30
CA VAL A 210 25.37 24.51 -66.85
C VAL A 210 26.03 23.16 -66.58
N THR A 211 26.79 23.08 -65.49
CA THR A 211 27.37 21.83 -64.98
C THR A 211 26.26 20.90 -64.44
N TRP A 212 25.64 20.14 -65.35
CA TRP A 212 24.57 19.19 -65.01
C TRP A 212 25.12 17.98 -64.22
N PRO A 213 24.48 17.59 -63.10
CA PRO A 213 25.03 16.61 -62.17
C PRO A 213 24.78 15.14 -62.58
N LEU A 214 23.85 14.86 -63.50
CA LEU A 214 23.45 13.49 -63.85
C LEU A 214 24.01 13.06 -65.22
N ALA A 215 24.42 11.79 -65.33
CA ALA A 215 24.79 11.23 -66.63
C ALA A 215 23.58 11.14 -67.58
N PHE A 216 23.76 11.46 -68.86
CA PHE A 216 22.73 11.35 -69.90
C PHE A 216 22.52 9.88 -70.30
N THR A 217 21.89 9.10 -69.42
CA THR A 217 21.52 7.68 -69.61
C THR A 217 20.00 7.51 -69.64
N PHE A 218 19.52 6.49 -70.33
CA PHE A 218 18.09 6.20 -70.45
C PHE A 218 17.44 5.93 -69.08
N ASP A 219 18.15 5.25 -68.19
CA ASP A 219 17.67 4.95 -66.84
C ASP A 219 17.44 6.22 -66.01
N HIS A 220 18.33 7.22 -66.09
CA HIS A 220 18.15 8.49 -65.40
C HIS A 220 16.95 9.28 -65.94
N PHE A 221 16.76 9.37 -67.26
CA PHE A 221 15.59 10.07 -67.82
C PHE A 221 14.27 9.39 -67.48
N ARG A 222 14.26 8.05 -67.43
CA ARG A 222 13.10 7.27 -67.01
C ARG A 222 12.77 7.54 -65.54
N ARG A 223 13.77 7.62 -64.66
CA ARG A 223 13.55 7.97 -63.24
C ARG A 223 12.97 9.37 -63.09
N LEU A 224 13.51 10.36 -63.83
CA LEU A 224 13.04 11.75 -63.79
C LEU A 224 11.62 11.94 -64.34
N ARG A 225 11.06 10.99 -65.09
CA ARG A 225 9.65 11.01 -65.51
C ARG A 225 8.69 10.91 -64.30
N HIS A 226 9.12 10.25 -63.23
CA HIS A 226 8.30 10.01 -62.04
C HIS A 226 8.49 11.06 -60.96
N THR A 227 9.20 12.15 -61.26
CA THR A 227 9.44 13.29 -60.38
C THR A 227 8.21 14.20 -60.38
N HIS A 228 7.77 14.62 -59.19
CA HIS A 228 6.65 15.56 -59.06
C HIS A 228 7.15 17.00 -59.14
N ARG A 229 6.69 17.73 -60.16
CA ARG A 229 7.13 19.10 -60.44
C ARG A 229 6.46 20.16 -59.55
N ASP A 230 5.33 19.85 -58.94
CA ASP A 230 4.55 20.79 -58.11
C ASP A 230 5.38 21.37 -56.95
N VAL A 231 6.32 20.56 -56.42
CA VAL A 231 7.24 20.96 -55.34
C VAL A 231 8.17 22.11 -55.75
N LEU A 232 8.55 22.19 -57.04
CA LEU A 232 9.40 23.27 -57.53
C LEU A 232 8.66 24.63 -57.47
N GLN A 233 7.33 24.62 -57.62
CA GLN A 233 6.51 25.83 -57.62
C GLN A 233 6.27 26.39 -56.20
N GLU A 234 6.46 25.57 -55.16
CA GLU A 234 6.36 25.96 -53.74
C GLU A 234 7.63 26.65 -53.21
N TYR A 235 8.48 27.18 -54.08
CA TYR A 235 9.71 27.87 -53.70
C TYR A 235 9.42 29.03 -52.72
N PRO A 236 9.99 29.03 -51.51
CA PRO A 236 9.67 30.03 -50.50
C PRO A 236 10.21 31.42 -50.89
N GLY A 237 9.43 32.46 -50.62
CA GLY A 237 9.81 33.85 -50.92
C GLY A 237 11.04 34.33 -50.15
N ASP A 238 11.20 33.88 -48.91
CA ASP A 238 12.30 34.22 -48.00
C ASP A 238 13.35 33.10 -47.92
N PHE A 239 13.74 32.55 -49.08
CA PHE A 239 14.68 31.43 -49.17
C PHE A 239 16.10 31.80 -48.71
N LEU A 240 16.64 31.01 -47.77
CA LEU A 240 17.98 31.21 -47.24
C LEU A 240 19.02 30.36 -48.00
N GLN A 241 19.61 30.95 -49.03
CA GLN A 241 20.62 30.30 -49.90
C GLN A 241 21.81 29.73 -49.13
N THR A 242 22.27 30.40 -48.08
CA THR A 242 23.44 30.00 -47.29
C THR A 242 23.24 28.73 -46.47
N LEU A 243 21.99 28.39 -46.14
CA LEU A 243 21.65 27.23 -45.30
C LEU A 243 21.12 26.04 -46.09
N ALA A 244 20.73 26.26 -47.35
CA ALA A 244 20.00 25.27 -48.14
C ALA A 244 20.77 23.94 -48.35
N GLU A 245 22.11 23.99 -48.48
CA GLU A 245 22.93 22.78 -48.59
C GLU A 245 22.90 21.90 -47.33
N HIS A 246 22.78 22.51 -46.14
CA HIS A 246 22.74 21.78 -44.88
C HIS A 246 21.44 20.97 -44.73
N PHE A 247 20.35 21.41 -45.36
CA PHE A 247 19.04 20.74 -45.30
C PHE A 247 18.87 19.61 -46.31
N ILE A 248 19.90 19.25 -47.08
CA ILE A 248 19.90 18.02 -47.89
C ILE A 248 19.88 16.79 -46.97
N ASP A 249 20.45 16.91 -45.76
CA ASP A 249 20.40 15.86 -44.73
C ASP A 249 19.12 16.00 -43.89
N PRO A 250 18.22 15.00 -43.89
CA PRO A 250 16.99 15.03 -43.09
C PRO A 250 17.23 15.26 -41.59
N ALA A 251 18.35 14.80 -41.05
CA ALA A 251 18.65 14.97 -39.62
C ALA A 251 18.82 16.45 -39.21
N ASN A 252 19.25 17.30 -40.15
CA ASN A 252 19.37 18.73 -39.92
C ASN A 252 18.02 19.44 -39.96
N ILE A 253 17.06 18.93 -40.75
CA ILE A 253 15.68 19.41 -40.79
C ILE A 253 15.00 19.13 -39.45
N GLU A 254 15.07 17.88 -38.97
CA GLU A 254 14.55 17.47 -37.66
C GLU A 254 15.15 18.31 -36.52
N SER A 255 16.45 18.65 -36.62
CA SER A 255 17.11 19.50 -35.63
C SER A 255 16.54 20.93 -35.60
N VAL A 256 16.19 21.52 -36.74
CA VAL A 256 15.58 22.86 -36.81
C VAL A 256 14.12 22.83 -36.35
N GLU A 257 13.38 21.78 -36.69
CA GLU A 257 12.03 21.56 -36.17
C GLU A 257 12.02 21.44 -34.65
N GLY A 258 12.95 20.65 -34.09
CA GLY A 258 13.17 20.54 -32.65
C GLY A 258 13.53 21.88 -32.01
N LEU A 259 14.37 22.71 -32.65
CA LEU A 259 14.68 24.06 -32.18
C LEU A 259 13.45 24.96 -32.14
N GLY A 260 12.62 24.94 -33.19
CA GLY A 260 11.37 25.70 -33.26
C GLY A 260 10.39 25.31 -32.15
N SER A 261 10.23 24.00 -31.93
CA SER A 261 9.40 23.47 -30.84
C SER A 261 9.93 23.90 -29.46
N ALA A 262 11.24 23.80 -29.24
CA ALA A 262 11.87 24.17 -27.97
C ALA A 262 11.71 25.67 -27.65
N ILE A 263 11.85 26.56 -28.65
CA ILE A 263 11.64 28.01 -28.46
C ILE A 263 10.17 28.32 -28.14
N ALA A 264 9.22 27.62 -28.80
CA ALA A 264 7.80 27.78 -28.52
C ALA A 264 7.44 27.30 -27.10
N GLU A 265 7.95 26.13 -26.70
CA GLU A 265 7.79 25.56 -25.37
C GLU A 265 8.37 26.49 -24.29
N HIS A 266 9.56 27.04 -24.50
CA HIS A 266 10.17 28.03 -23.59
C HIS A 266 9.25 29.22 -23.31
N ARG A 267 8.61 29.77 -24.36
CA ARG A 267 7.72 30.94 -24.23
C ARG A 267 6.46 30.60 -23.44
N GLU A 268 5.89 29.42 -23.64
CA GLU A 268 4.72 28.98 -22.89
C GLU A 268 5.07 28.70 -21.41
N LEU A 269 6.21 28.06 -21.15
CA LEU A 269 6.69 27.84 -19.78
C LEU A 269 6.89 29.16 -19.02
N LEU A 270 7.45 30.19 -19.67
CA LEU A 270 7.56 31.53 -19.07
C LEU A 270 6.21 32.20 -18.82
N ARG A 271 5.21 31.95 -19.68
CA ARG A 271 3.84 32.47 -19.48
C ARG A 271 3.20 31.89 -18.22
N VAL A 272 3.39 30.59 -17.98
CA VAL A 272 2.92 29.92 -16.76
C VAL A 272 3.73 30.35 -15.53
N ALA A 273 5.04 30.55 -15.70
CA ALA A 273 5.94 30.99 -14.63
C ALA A 273 5.75 32.46 -14.18
N ASP A 274 5.03 33.28 -14.95
CA ASP A 274 4.88 34.72 -14.74
C ASP A 274 4.49 35.10 -13.30
N ILE A 275 3.64 34.29 -12.66
CA ILE A 275 3.22 34.47 -11.27
C ILE A 275 4.43 34.46 -10.31
N VAL A 276 5.28 33.45 -10.41
CA VAL A 276 6.48 33.29 -9.55
C VAL A 276 7.57 34.27 -9.98
N SER A 277 7.74 34.50 -11.28
CA SER A 277 8.71 35.46 -11.80
C SER A 277 8.44 36.89 -11.32
N ARG A 278 7.17 37.33 -11.29
CA ARG A 278 6.81 38.65 -10.74
C ARG A 278 7.01 38.73 -9.23
N ALA A 279 6.76 37.64 -8.51
CA ALA A 279 6.90 37.62 -7.06
C ALA A 279 8.37 37.67 -6.59
N VAL A 280 9.29 37.06 -7.36
CA VAL A 280 10.72 36.97 -7.02
C VAL A 280 11.55 38.13 -7.62
N ALA A 281 10.92 39.01 -8.42
CA ALA A 281 11.56 40.19 -9.00
C ALA A 281 12.20 41.10 -7.94
N PRO A 282 13.31 41.82 -8.27
CA PRO A 282 13.86 42.05 -9.61
C PRO A 282 14.90 41.02 -10.10
N GLU A 283 15.42 40.18 -9.22
CA GLU A 283 16.45 39.18 -9.56
C GLU A 283 15.86 37.78 -9.51
N VAL A 284 15.35 37.30 -10.65
CA VAL A 284 14.78 35.96 -10.79
C VAL A 284 15.85 34.99 -11.29
N ASN A 285 16.13 33.93 -10.54
CA ASN A 285 17.04 32.86 -10.92
C ASN A 285 16.59 31.51 -10.32
N SER A 286 17.13 30.41 -10.85
CA SER A 286 16.82 29.06 -10.39
C SER A 286 17.14 28.84 -8.90
N ALA A 287 18.18 29.48 -8.37
CA ALA A 287 18.53 29.38 -6.94
C ALA A 287 17.46 29.94 -5.99
N LYS A 288 16.71 30.97 -6.39
CA LYS A 288 15.61 31.54 -5.59
C LYS A 288 14.27 30.82 -5.82
N VAL A 289 14.06 30.26 -7.00
CA VAL A 289 12.81 29.57 -7.37
C VAL A 289 12.80 28.11 -6.91
N LEU A 290 13.96 27.44 -6.86
CA LEU A 290 14.07 26.04 -6.44
C LEU A 290 13.48 25.78 -5.03
N PRO A 291 13.78 26.58 -3.99
CA PRO A 291 13.15 26.41 -2.68
C PRO A 291 11.62 26.57 -2.71
N ILE A 292 11.09 27.41 -3.60
CA ILE A 292 9.64 27.60 -3.78
C ILE A 292 9.02 26.37 -4.46
N ALA A 293 9.68 25.84 -5.49
CA ALA A 293 9.26 24.64 -6.20
C ALA A 293 9.24 23.41 -5.28
N ASP A 294 10.30 23.22 -4.48
CA ASP A 294 10.41 22.12 -3.52
C ASP A 294 9.34 22.22 -2.43
N ALA A 295 9.17 23.42 -1.85
CA ALA A 295 8.15 23.68 -0.84
C ALA A 295 6.73 23.42 -1.34
N SER A 296 6.37 23.98 -2.49
CA SER A 296 5.03 23.84 -3.07
C SER A 296 4.75 22.39 -3.50
N SER A 297 5.72 21.69 -4.08
CA SER A 297 5.57 20.26 -4.44
C SER A 297 5.42 19.37 -3.19
N GLN A 298 6.17 19.66 -2.11
CA GLN A 298 6.00 18.95 -0.84
C GLN A 298 4.61 19.19 -0.24
N LEU A 299 4.10 20.42 -0.27
CA LEU A 299 2.76 20.76 0.22
C LEU A 299 1.66 20.10 -0.61
N GLU A 300 1.83 20.01 -1.94
CA GLU A 300 0.91 19.29 -2.81
C GLU A 300 0.90 17.79 -2.51
N SER A 301 2.08 17.18 -2.29
CA SER A 301 2.18 15.76 -1.87
C SER A 301 1.51 15.47 -0.53
N LEU A 302 1.35 16.48 0.31
CA LEU A 302 0.65 16.40 1.60
C LEU A 302 -0.87 16.61 1.48
N GLY A 303 -1.38 16.88 0.28
CA GLY A 303 -2.80 17.11 0.01
C GLY A 303 -3.25 18.56 0.22
N TYR A 304 -2.32 19.52 0.26
CA TYR A 304 -2.63 20.94 0.45
C TYR A 304 -2.71 21.76 -0.85
N GLY A 305 -2.76 21.11 -2.02
CA GLY A 305 -2.71 21.78 -3.34
C GLY A 305 -3.75 22.90 -3.52
N ASP A 306 -4.99 22.66 -3.10
CA ASP A 306 -6.11 23.61 -3.23
C ASP A 306 -6.06 24.78 -2.23
N ARG A 307 -5.15 24.72 -1.25
CA ARG A 307 -5.02 25.75 -0.21
C ARG A 307 -3.97 26.77 -0.58
N ASN A 308 -4.11 27.97 -0.03
CA ASN A 308 -3.06 28.99 -0.08
C ASN A 308 -2.23 29.01 1.22
N VAL A 309 -1.08 29.68 1.19
CA VAL A 309 -0.15 29.73 2.33
C VAL A 309 -0.78 30.42 3.56
N ARG A 310 -1.70 31.37 3.37
CA ARG A 310 -2.41 32.00 4.48
C ARG A 310 -3.28 31.00 5.24
N GLU A 311 -4.00 30.15 4.53
CA GLU A 311 -4.82 29.09 5.13
C GLU A 311 -3.96 28.03 5.83
N LEU A 312 -2.79 27.70 5.28
CA LEU A 312 -1.86 26.80 5.94
C LEU A 312 -1.23 27.40 7.19
N ALA A 313 -0.92 28.69 7.19
CA ALA A 313 -0.45 29.39 8.39
C ALA A 313 -1.54 29.43 9.47
N ALA A 314 -2.81 29.59 9.09
CA ALA A 314 -3.93 29.48 10.03
C ALA A 314 -4.06 28.06 10.60
N LEU A 315 -3.93 27.03 9.76
CA LEU A 315 -3.94 25.64 10.20
C LEU A 315 -2.77 25.32 11.15
N ALA A 316 -1.56 25.80 10.86
CA ALA A 316 -0.41 25.64 11.75
C ALA A 316 -0.66 26.29 13.12
N ASN A 317 -1.33 27.45 13.16
CA ASN A 317 -1.75 28.07 14.42
C ASN A 317 -2.76 27.21 15.18
N GLU A 318 -3.78 26.66 14.51
CA GLU A 318 -4.76 25.77 15.14
C GLU A 318 -4.09 24.50 15.72
N LEU A 319 -3.16 23.89 14.99
CA LEU A 319 -2.38 22.74 15.46
C LEU A 319 -1.57 23.07 16.72
N ARG A 320 -0.92 24.25 16.74
CA ARG A 320 -0.15 24.72 17.89
C ARG A 320 -1.01 24.98 19.13
N GLU A 321 -2.15 25.63 18.95
CA GLU A 321 -3.10 25.90 20.03
C GLU A 321 -3.63 24.59 20.63
N ALA A 322 -4.06 23.66 19.78
CA ALA A 322 -4.51 22.33 20.21
C ALA A 322 -3.41 21.53 20.92
N ALA A 323 -2.17 21.55 20.41
CA ALA A 323 -1.03 20.91 21.05
C ALA A 323 -0.75 21.50 22.44
N THR A 324 -0.84 22.83 22.58
CA THR A 324 -0.66 23.52 23.87
C THR A 324 -1.73 23.10 24.88
N ILE A 325 -3.00 23.08 24.47
CA ILE A 325 -4.13 22.65 25.33
C ILE A 325 -3.96 21.18 25.73
N LEU A 326 -3.57 20.32 24.78
CA LEU A 326 -3.36 18.89 25.04
C LEU A 326 -2.18 18.64 26.00
N SER A 327 -1.10 19.43 25.89
CA SER A 327 0.00 19.40 26.85
C SER A 327 -0.47 19.79 28.25
N GLN A 328 -1.28 20.84 28.38
CA GLN A 328 -1.84 21.25 29.68
C GLN A 328 -2.77 20.17 30.28
N LEU A 329 -3.52 19.46 29.44
CA LEU A 329 -4.36 18.33 29.86
C LEU A 329 -3.51 17.17 30.41
N ILE A 330 -2.42 16.82 29.72
CA ILE A 330 -1.47 15.79 30.16
C ILE A 330 -0.81 16.23 31.49
N ASP A 331 -0.33 17.46 31.59
CA ASP A 331 0.27 18.00 32.81
C ASP A 331 -0.69 17.96 34.00
N ALA A 332 -1.97 18.26 33.77
CA ALA A 332 -2.99 18.17 34.81
C ALA A 332 -3.21 16.72 35.27
N ALA A 333 -3.21 15.75 34.37
CA ALA A 333 -3.36 14.33 34.72
C ALA A 333 -2.14 13.75 35.45
N ILE A 334 -0.92 14.17 35.10
CA ILE A 334 0.31 13.73 35.80
C ILE A 334 0.22 14.02 37.30
N THR A 335 -0.43 15.12 37.71
CA THR A 335 -0.59 15.44 39.14
C THR A 335 -1.41 14.44 39.95
N VAL A 336 -2.22 13.62 39.29
CA VAL A 336 -3.13 12.63 39.90
C VAL A 336 -2.91 11.21 39.37
N GLU A 337 -1.93 10.99 38.49
CA GLU A 337 -1.59 9.69 37.88
C GLU A 337 -1.37 8.62 38.95
N ASP A 338 -0.65 8.98 40.01
CA ASP A 338 -0.38 8.11 41.16
C ASP A 338 -1.63 7.68 41.93
N PHE A 339 -2.81 8.21 41.64
CA PHE A 339 -4.06 7.82 42.30
C PHE A 339 -4.80 6.71 41.56
N PHE A 340 -4.50 6.48 40.28
CA PHE A 340 -5.17 5.46 39.47
C PHE A 340 -4.35 4.16 39.41
N ALA A 341 -5.03 3.06 39.07
CA ALA A 341 -4.37 1.78 38.80
C ALA A 341 -3.64 1.80 37.44
N ALA A 342 -4.29 2.41 36.46
CA ALA A 342 -3.74 2.76 35.16
C ALA A 342 -4.09 4.23 34.91
N PRO A 343 -3.10 5.10 34.63
CA PRO A 343 -3.38 6.51 34.36
C PRO A 343 -4.17 6.67 33.05
N PRO A 344 -4.99 7.72 32.93
CA PRO A 344 -5.69 8.03 31.69
C PRO A 344 -4.67 8.42 30.61
N ILE A 345 -4.63 7.64 29.53
CA ILE A 345 -3.75 7.85 28.38
C ILE A 345 -4.54 8.19 27.10
N GLU A 346 -5.83 7.88 27.06
CA GLU A 346 -6.73 8.22 25.96
C GLU A 346 -7.59 9.43 26.30
N LEU A 347 -7.96 10.22 25.30
CA LEU A 347 -8.68 11.49 25.50
C LEU A 347 -10.00 11.33 26.29
N GLY A 348 -10.77 10.27 26.01
CA GLY A 348 -12.02 9.97 26.71
C GLY A 348 -11.82 9.50 28.16
N GLN A 349 -10.64 8.99 28.52
CA GLN A 349 -10.36 8.52 29.87
C GLN A 349 -10.14 9.66 30.87
N TYR A 350 -9.83 10.88 30.41
CA TYR A 350 -9.63 12.03 31.31
C TYR A 350 -10.91 12.42 32.09
N GLU A 351 -12.09 12.03 31.61
CA GLU A 351 -13.34 12.18 32.38
C GLU A 351 -13.30 11.42 33.72
N GLN A 352 -12.50 10.35 33.82
CA GLN A 352 -12.31 9.61 35.08
C GLN A 352 -11.74 10.48 36.21
N ILE A 353 -10.94 11.51 35.89
CA ILE A 353 -10.43 12.47 36.88
C ILE A 353 -11.57 13.35 37.41
N VAL A 354 -12.53 13.71 36.54
CA VAL A 354 -13.72 14.47 36.92
C VAL A 354 -14.65 13.61 37.77
N ASP A 355 -14.81 12.32 37.42
CA ASP A 355 -15.56 11.35 38.21
C ASP A 355 -14.91 11.09 39.58
N LEU A 356 -13.58 11.01 39.64
CA LEU A 356 -12.85 10.89 40.90
C LEU A 356 -13.16 12.08 41.81
N ASN A 357 -13.11 13.30 41.27
CA ASN A 357 -13.49 14.47 42.05
C ASN A 357 -14.93 14.42 42.53
N ARG A 358 -15.88 13.97 41.69
CA ARG A 358 -17.29 13.80 42.09
C ARG A 358 -17.43 12.84 43.27
N VAL A 359 -16.74 11.69 43.23
CA VAL A 359 -16.76 10.72 44.34
C VAL A 359 -16.13 11.33 45.59
N MET A 360 -14.99 12.00 45.47
CA MET A 360 -14.30 12.66 46.59
C MET A 360 -15.15 13.79 47.22
N ASP A 361 -15.90 14.55 46.42
CA ASP A 361 -16.83 15.58 46.90
C ASP A 361 -18.02 14.97 47.67
N SER A 362 -18.42 13.74 47.33
CA SER A 362 -19.49 12.99 48.01
C SER A 362 -19.04 12.20 49.25
N THR A 363 -17.82 12.45 49.77
CA THR A 363 -17.29 11.73 50.94
C THR A 363 -18.19 11.92 52.18
N PRO A 364 -18.73 10.84 52.79
CA PRO A 364 -19.55 10.94 53.98
C PRO A 364 -18.84 11.65 55.14
N ALA A 365 -19.55 12.52 55.85
CA ALA A 365 -18.98 13.37 56.90
C ALA A 365 -18.26 12.58 58.00
N VAL A 366 -18.70 11.35 58.25
CA VAL A 366 -18.17 10.46 59.29
C VAL A 366 -16.76 9.95 58.97
N ILE A 367 -16.40 9.84 57.69
CA ILE A 367 -15.13 9.27 57.23
C ILE A 367 -14.19 10.31 56.60
N LYS A 368 -14.63 11.57 56.55
CA LYS A 368 -13.95 12.68 55.86
C LYS A 368 -12.50 12.90 56.33
N ASP A 369 -12.27 12.78 57.64
CA ASP A 369 -10.93 12.97 58.22
C ASP A 369 -10.11 11.69 58.28
N LYS A 370 -10.77 10.54 58.48
CA LYS A 370 -10.12 9.23 58.63
C LYS A 370 -11.02 8.12 58.09
N CYS A 371 -10.79 7.73 56.85
CA CYS A 371 -11.48 6.59 56.26
C CYS A 371 -10.83 5.28 56.69
N HIS A 372 -11.68 4.29 56.99
CA HIS A 372 -11.23 2.93 57.24
C HIS A 372 -10.90 2.24 55.90
N PRO A 373 -9.67 1.73 55.69
CA PRO A 373 -9.27 1.17 54.39
C PRO A 373 -10.08 -0.04 53.93
N GLU A 374 -10.58 -0.85 54.87
CA GLU A 374 -11.32 -2.08 54.54
C GLU A 374 -12.64 -1.79 53.82
N TYR A 375 -13.16 -0.56 53.87
CA TYR A 375 -14.36 -0.16 53.10
C TYR A 375 -14.17 -0.26 51.58
N MET A 376 -12.92 -0.27 51.10
CA MET A 376 -12.57 -0.39 49.68
C MET A 376 -12.61 -1.84 49.15
N GLN A 377 -12.77 -2.82 50.04
CA GLN A 377 -12.74 -4.25 49.71
C GLN A 377 -14.16 -4.75 49.41
N GLU A 378 -14.37 -5.49 48.32
CA GLU A 378 -15.68 -6.07 47.99
C GLU A 378 -16.22 -7.01 49.08
N GLU A 379 -15.33 -7.74 49.77
CA GLU A 379 -15.70 -8.66 50.86
C GLU A 379 -16.34 -7.95 52.07
N THR A 380 -16.13 -6.65 52.20
CA THR A 380 -16.67 -5.84 53.31
C THR A 380 -18.17 -5.70 53.20
N ILE A 381 -18.75 -5.65 52.00
CA ILE A 381 -20.22 -5.65 51.81
C ILE A 381 -20.83 -6.96 52.32
N ALA A 382 -20.24 -8.11 51.97
CA ALA A 382 -20.71 -9.40 52.44
C ALA A 382 -20.63 -9.52 53.97
N THR A 383 -19.54 -9.00 54.55
CA THR A 383 -19.34 -8.94 55.99
C THR A 383 -20.34 -8.00 56.66
N PHE A 384 -20.66 -6.87 56.02
CA PHE A 384 -21.68 -5.92 56.47
C PHE A 384 -23.07 -6.58 56.53
N HIS A 385 -23.53 -7.22 55.46
CA HIS A 385 -24.84 -7.88 55.47
C HIS A 385 -24.91 -9.00 56.51
N THR A 386 -23.84 -9.80 56.64
CA THR A 386 -23.80 -10.86 57.66
C THR A 386 -23.88 -10.29 59.08
N ALA A 387 -23.14 -9.20 59.37
CA ALA A 387 -23.17 -8.54 60.67
C ALA A 387 -24.52 -7.85 60.95
N HIS A 388 -25.11 -7.24 59.93
CA HIS A 388 -26.41 -6.58 60.00
C HIS A 388 -27.52 -7.58 60.31
N ASP A 389 -27.62 -8.65 59.51
CA ASP A 389 -28.68 -9.66 59.65
C ASP A 389 -28.58 -10.43 60.97
N THR A 390 -27.35 -10.71 61.42
CA THR A 390 -27.13 -11.34 62.74
C THR A 390 -27.53 -10.40 63.88
N CYS A 391 -27.21 -9.11 63.80
CA CYS A 391 -27.65 -8.13 64.79
C CYS A 391 -29.17 -7.94 64.79
N GLU A 392 -29.82 -7.89 63.62
CA GLU A 392 -31.28 -7.79 63.51
C GLU A 392 -31.99 -9.04 64.02
N ALA A 393 -31.46 -10.23 63.75
CA ALA A 393 -31.98 -11.48 64.32
C ALA A 393 -31.88 -11.49 65.86
N LEU A 394 -30.75 -11.04 66.43
CA LEU A 394 -30.59 -10.93 67.88
C LEU A 394 -31.50 -9.87 68.50
N LYS A 395 -31.70 -8.72 67.85
CA LYS A 395 -32.67 -7.70 68.28
C LYS A 395 -34.10 -8.26 68.25
N SER A 396 -34.47 -8.98 67.20
CA SER A 396 -35.78 -9.63 67.09
C SER A 396 -35.99 -10.67 68.20
N ASN A 397 -34.98 -11.51 68.48
CA ASN A 397 -35.02 -12.46 69.58
C ASN A 397 -35.18 -11.76 70.93
N LEU A 398 -34.42 -10.69 71.19
CA LEU A 398 -34.59 -9.87 72.39
C LEU A 398 -35.99 -9.23 72.47
N ALA A 399 -36.54 -8.74 71.36
CA ALA A 399 -37.89 -8.19 71.33
C ALA A 399 -38.94 -9.26 71.68
N ALA A 400 -38.80 -10.48 71.14
CA ALA A 400 -39.67 -11.61 71.47
C ALA A 400 -39.58 -12.00 72.96
N TYR A 401 -38.37 -12.01 73.54
CA TYR A 401 -38.20 -12.25 74.97
C TYR A 401 -38.76 -11.10 75.82
N SER A 402 -38.66 -9.85 75.39
CA SER A 402 -39.17 -8.69 76.13
C SER A 402 -40.68 -8.72 76.37
N GLN A 403 -41.44 -9.41 75.51
CA GLN A 403 -42.89 -9.60 75.68
C GLN A 403 -43.24 -10.55 76.82
N THR A 404 -42.29 -11.41 77.24
CA THR A 404 -42.53 -12.47 78.24
C THR A 404 -41.66 -12.31 79.49
N ILE A 405 -40.53 -11.59 79.37
CA ILE A 405 -39.50 -11.42 80.39
C ILE A 405 -39.22 -9.92 80.60
N LEU A 406 -39.27 -9.49 81.86
CA LEU A 406 -38.96 -8.14 82.28
C LEU A 406 -37.44 -7.96 82.43
N PHE A 407 -36.79 -7.43 81.39
CA PHE A 407 -35.34 -7.21 81.36
C PHE A 407 -34.79 -6.33 82.50
N ARG A 408 -35.61 -5.45 83.09
CA ARG A 408 -35.22 -4.61 84.23
C ARG A 408 -34.88 -5.40 85.50
N TYR A 409 -35.46 -6.59 85.65
CA TYR A 409 -35.30 -7.45 86.83
C TYR A 409 -34.46 -8.70 86.52
N LEU A 410 -33.77 -8.70 85.37
CA LEU A 410 -32.99 -9.83 84.92
C LEU A 410 -31.75 -10.01 85.83
N PRO A 411 -31.49 -11.21 86.36
CA PRO A 411 -30.23 -11.53 87.03
C PRO A 411 -29.04 -11.45 86.06
N ASP A 412 -27.81 -11.49 86.59
CA ASP A 412 -26.63 -11.63 85.75
C ASP A 412 -26.64 -12.95 84.93
N ARG A 413 -25.84 -13.00 83.85
CA ARG A 413 -25.81 -14.15 82.93
C ARG A 413 -25.48 -15.47 83.63
N THR A 414 -24.59 -15.45 84.62
CA THR A 414 -24.19 -16.62 85.40
C THR A 414 -25.35 -17.14 86.25
N ALA A 415 -26.08 -16.24 86.92
CA ALA A 415 -27.25 -16.56 87.71
C ALA A 415 -28.41 -17.04 86.84
N LEU A 416 -28.60 -16.49 85.64
CA LEU A 416 -29.59 -17.00 84.67
C LEU A 416 -29.27 -18.42 84.20
N ALA A 417 -28.01 -18.69 83.86
CA ALA A 417 -27.55 -20.02 83.48
C ALA A 417 -27.70 -21.04 84.62
N ASP A 418 -27.43 -20.61 85.86
CA ASP A 418 -27.62 -21.42 87.06
C ASP A 418 -29.11 -21.66 87.36
N LEU A 419 -29.98 -20.67 87.17
CA LEU A 419 -31.43 -20.83 87.29
C LEU A 419 -31.95 -21.83 86.26
N ALA A 420 -31.51 -21.76 85.01
CA ALA A 420 -31.85 -22.73 83.97
C ALA A 420 -31.36 -24.15 84.31
N ARG A 421 -30.09 -24.30 84.69
CA ARG A 421 -29.48 -25.60 85.06
C ARG A 421 -30.17 -26.23 86.28
N ASN A 422 -30.45 -25.42 87.30
CA ASN A 422 -31.16 -25.85 88.50
C ASN A 422 -32.62 -26.21 88.20
N LEU A 423 -33.29 -25.54 87.26
CA LEU A 423 -34.64 -25.90 86.85
C LEU A 423 -34.64 -27.19 86.00
N ARG A 424 -33.61 -27.40 85.17
CA ARG A 424 -33.39 -28.60 84.35
C ARG A 424 -33.09 -29.85 85.18
N SER A 425 -32.38 -29.75 86.30
CA SER A 425 -32.07 -30.91 87.17
C SER A 425 -33.31 -31.57 87.78
N PHE A 426 -34.47 -30.88 87.78
CA PHE A 426 -35.75 -31.41 88.22
C PHE A 426 -36.63 -32.00 87.09
N ARG A 427 -36.12 -32.06 85.85
CA ARG A 427 -36.85 -32.59 84.68
C ARG A 427 -37.11 -34.10 84.86
N GLY A 428 -38.37 -34.52 84.77
CA GLY A 428 -38.78 -35.93 84.93
C GLY A 428 -39.13 -36.37 86.36
N SER A 429 -39.01 -35.50 87.36
CA SER A 429 -39.31 -35.83 88.76
C SER A 429 -40.71 -35.39 89.18
N PHE A 430 -41.64 -36.35 89.36
CA PHE A 430 -43.05 -36.10 89.69
C PHE A 430 -43.24 -35.37 91.04
N PHE A 431 -42.26 -35.46 91.95
CA PHE A 431 -42.28 -34.82 93.27
C PHE A 431 -41.49 -33.51 93.35
N ALA A 432 -40.96 -32.97 92.23
CA ALA A 432 -40.16 -31.73 92.24
C ALA A 432 -40.87 -30.54 92.90
N ILE A 433 -42.20 -30.49 92.83
CA ILE A 433 -43.04 -29.43 93.42
C ILE A 433 -42.95 -29.41 94.97
N PHE A 434 -42.49 -30.50 95.59
CA PHE A 434 -42.28 -30.61 97.04
C PHE A 434 -40.88 -30.17 97.51
N SER A 435 -39.93 -29.98 96.58
CA SER A 435 -38.58 -29.50 96.90
C SER A 435 -38.58 -28.00 97.27
N SER A 436 -37.94 -27.66 98.39
CA SER A 436 -37.72 -26.28 98.80
C SER A 436 -36.88 -25.50 97.78
N GLN A 437 -35.89 -26.17 97.18
CA GLN A 437 -35.00 -25.61 96.16
C GLN A 437 -35.75 -25.33 94.85
N TYR A 438 -36.60 -26.25 94.38
CA TYR A 438 -37.45 -26.04 93.20
C TYR A 438 -38.39 -24.83 93.37
N ARG A 439 -39.02 -24.68 94.55
CA ARG A 439 -39.89 -23.54 94.86
C ARG A 439 -39.12 -22.22 94.95
N ALA A 440 -37.89 -22.24 95.46
CA ALA A 440 -37.02 -21.07 95.50
C ALA A 440 -36.63 -20.60 94.09
N VAL A 441 -36.14 -21.50 93.24
CA VAL A 441 -35.79 -21.20 91.84
C VAL A 441 -37.01 -20.68 91.06
N ARG A 442 -38.18 -21.32 91.21
CA ARG A 442 -39.41 -20.88 90.55
C ARG A 442 -39.93 -19.54 91.07
N ARG A 443 -39.67 -19.20 92.34
CA ARG A 443 -40.01 -17.88 92.91
C ARG A 443 -39.13 -16.79 92.31
N THR A 444 -37.83 -17.05 92.14
CA THR A 444 -36.89 -16.11 91.50
C THR A 444 -37.27 -15.88 90.03
N ILE A 445 -37.57 -16.94 89.26
CA ILE A 445 -37.97 -16.83 87.85
C ILE A 445 -39.27 -16.02 87.69
N LYS A 446 -40.26 -16.24 88.57
CA LYS A 446 -41.50 -15.45 88.58
C LYS A 446 -41.28 -13.96 88.81
N GLY A 447 -40.17 -13.56 89.44
CA GLY A 447 -39.85 -12.17 89.73
C GLY A 447 -39.53 -11.33 88.49
N PHE A 448 -39.19 -11.96 87.36
CA PHE A 448 -38.84 -11.28 86.12
C PHE A 448 -39.66 -11.75 84.91
N LEU A 449 -40.81 -12.41 85.12
CA LEU A 449 -41.78 -12.73 84.07
C LEU A 449 -42.86 -11.64 84.00
N VAL A 450 -43.32 -11.32 82.79
CA VAL A 450 -44.46 -10.42 82.58
C VAL A 450 -45.74 -11.06 83.14
N GLU A 451 -45.93 -12.37 82.91
CA GLU A 451 -47.04 -13.16 83.45
C GLU A 451 -46.52 -14.38 84.27
N PRO A 452 -46.60 -14.37 85.61
CA PRO A 452 -46.00 -15.41 86.45
C PRO A 452 -46.62 -16.83 86.38
N LYS A 453 -47.71 -17.00 85.64
CA LYS A 453 -48.49 -18.25 85.56
C LYS A 453 -48.54 -18.88 84.16
N SER A 454 -48.00 -18.22 83.14
CA SER A 454 -48.21 -18.59 81.73
C SER A 454 -47.34 -19.78 81.27
N PHE A 455 -46.23 -20.08 81.95
CA PHE A 455 -45.26 -21.06 81.46
C PHE A 455 -45.05 -22.27 82.41
N GLY A 456 -44.97 -23.46 81.81
CA GLY A 456 -44.60 -24.70 82.47
C GLY A 456 -43.09 -24.79 82.73
N ALA A 457 -42.67 -25.69 83.63
CA ALA A 457 -41.24 -25.86 83.95
C ALA A 457 -40.35 -26.22 82.74
N PRO A 458 -40.78 -27.11 81.80
CA PRO A 458 -39.96 -27.43 80.61
C PRO A 458 -39.76 -26.23 79.67
N ASP A 459 -40.84 -25.47 79.43
CA ASP A 459 -40.85 -24.28 78.56
C ASP A 459 -40.02 -23.14 79.16
N LEU A 460 -40.02 -22.99 80.49
CA LEU A 460 -39.15 -22.04 81.19
C LEU A 460 -37.66 -22.40 81.10
N VAL A 461 -37.29 -23.69 81.15
CA VAL A 461 -35.89 -24.12 80.96
C VAL A 461 -35.42 -23.69 79.58
N GLU A 462 -36.18 -24.05 78.54
CA GLU A 462 -35.84 -23.79 77.14
C GLU A 462 -35.72 -22.28 76.87
N ARG A 463 -36.68 -21.47 77.34
CA ARG A 463 -36.64 -20.01 77.17
C ARG A 463 -35.48 -19.34 77.91
N LEU A 464 -35.15 -19.79 79.12
CA LEU A 464 -34.04 -19.22 79.89
C LEU A 464 -32.68 -19.58 79.26
N GLU A 465 -32.53 -20.81 78.76
CA GLU A 465 -31.33 -21.25 78.05
C GLU A 465 -31.16 -20.47 76.75
N CYS A 466 -32.22 -20.36 75.94
CA CYS A 466 -32.17 -19.58 74.70
C CYS A 466 -31.93 -18.08 74.95
N LEU A 467 -32.42 -17.52 76.07
CA LEU A 467 -32.11 -16.14 76.47
C LEU A 467 -30.63 -15.98 76.87
N VAL A 468 -30.08 -16.92 77.65
CA VAL A 468 -28.66 -16.93 78.00
C VAL A 468 -27.80 -17.06 76.75
N ASP A 469 -28.17 -17.92 75.80
CA ASP A 469 -27.48 -18.10 74.53
C ASP A 469 -27.54 -16.81 73.68
N THR A 470 -28.70 -16.14 73.62
CA THR A 470 -28.90 -14.88 72.90
C THR A 470 -28.04 -13.75 73.50
N LEU A 471 -28.02 -13.60 74.83
CA LEU A 471 -27.18 -12.62 75.52
C LEU A 471 -25.68 -12.94 75.34
N THR A 472 -25.32 -14.23 75.29
CA THR A 472 -23.95 -14.67 75.00
C THR A 472 -23.53 -14.32 73.57
N ALA A 473 -24.43 -14.52 72.60
CA ALA A 473 -24.19 -14.17 71.20
C ALA A 473 -24.06 -12.66 70.98
N ILE A 474 -24.83 -11.84 71.72
CA ILE A 474 -24.73 -10.37 71.69
C ILE A 474 -23.33 -9.90 72.13
N ASP A 475 -22.84 -10.40 73.26
CA ASP A 475 -21.51 -10.06 73.76
C ASP A 475 -20.41 -10.56 72.79
N ALA A 476 -20.57 -11.78 72.26
CA ALA A 476 -19.62 -12.37 71.32
C ALA A 476 -19.51 -11.53 70.03
N ILE A 477 -20.63 -11.14 69.44
CA ILE A 477 -20.69 -10.33 68.20
C ILE A 477 -20.06 -8.95 68.39
N ARG A 478 -20.18 -8.35 69.59
CA ARG A 478 -19.52 -7.08 69.91
C ARG A 478 -17.99 -7.22 69.95
N THR A 479 -17.49 -8.35 70.44
CA THR A 479 -16.05 -8.64 70.56
C THR A 479 -15.46 -9.37 69.35
N GLU A 480 -16.27 -9.65 68.33
CA GLU A 480 -15.87 -10.41 67.15
C GLU A 480 -14.77 -9.67 66.37
N GLN A 481 -13.58 -10.28 66.30
CA GLN A 481 -12.43 -9.70 65.62
C GLN A 481 -12.66 -9.52 64.12
N LYS A 482 -13.45 -10.40 63.50
CA LYS A 482 -13.80 -10.31 62.08
C LYS A 482 -14.56 -9.03 61.76
N TYR A 483 -15.63 -8.72 62.51
CA TYR A 483 -16.47 -7.55 62.24
C TYR A 483 -15.77 -6.24 62.59
N SER A 484 -15.10 -6.19 63.74
CA SER A 484 -14.31 -5.01 64.15
C SER A 484 -13.18 -4.68 63.17
N LYS A 485 -12.54 -5.70 62.57
CA LYS A 485 -11.52 -5.49 61.55
C LYS A 485 -12.12 -4.94 60.25
N SER A 486 -13.14 -5.59 59.69
CA SER A 486 -13.70 -5.20 58.38
C SER A 486 -14.57 -3.94 58.41
N LEU A 487 -15.41 -3.79 59.45
CA LEU A 487 -16.36 -2.68 59.57
C LEU A 487 -15.79 -1.48 60.37
N GLY A 488 -14.62 -1.67 60.99
CA GLY A 488 -13.84 -0.59 61.56
C GLY A 488 -14.52 0.13 62.74
N PRO A 489 -14.20 1.42 62.96
CA PRO A 489 -14.58 2.15 64.17
C PRO A 489 -16.07 2.51 64.26
N LEU A 490 -16.83 2.38 63.16
CA LEU A 490 -18.26 2.67 63.13
C LEU A 490 -19.12 1.50 63.63
N TYR A 491 -18.52 0.31 63.77
CA TYR A 491 -19.19 -0.87 64.26
C TYR A 491 -19.19 -0.93 65.79
N SER A 492 -20.38 -1.05 66.39
CA SER A 492 -20.60 -1.15 67.84
C SER A 492 -21.62 -2.25 68.19
N GLY A 493 -21.68 -3.32 67.39
CA GLY A 493 -22.63 -4.41 67.60
C GLY A 493 -24.08 -3.96 67.36
N LEU A 494 -24.98 -4.19 68.32
CA LEU A 494 -26.40 -3.83 68.17
C LEU A 494 -26.65 -2.32 68.14
N GLU A 495 -25.71 -1.51 68.64
CA GLU A 495 -25.76 -0.05 68.67
C GLU A 495 -25.21 0.61 67.39
N THR A 496 -24.84 -0.20 66.39
CA THR A 496 -24.25 0.29 65.13
C THR A 496 -25.27 1.14 64.37
N ASP A 497 -24.85 2.32 63.90
CA ASP A 497 -25.60 3.13 62.94
C ASP A 497 -25.40 2.55 61.53
N TRP A 498 -26.23 1.55 61.20
CA TRP A 498 -26.11 0.78 59.97
C TRP A 498 -26.21 1.64 58.70
N GLY A 499 -27.03 2.69 58.71
CA GLY A 499 -27.19 3.58 57.55
C GLY A 499 -25.91 4.35 57.22
N LYS A 500 -25.24 4.93 58.24
CA LYS A 500 -23.98 5.65 58.02
C LYS A 500 -22.83 4.71 57.64
N LEU A 501 -22.82 3.50 58.19
CA LEU A 501 -21.83 2.48 57.84
C LEU A 501 -22.03 2.00 56.39
N GLU A 502 -23.26 1.74 55.98
CA GLU A 502 -23.60 1.36 54.60
C GLU A 502 -23.18 2.44 53.60
N GLU A 503 -23.54 3.70 53.87
CA GLU A 503 -23.15 4.85 53.04
C GLU A 503 -21.62 4.94 52.88
N SER A 504 -20.87 4.73 53.97
CA SER A 504 -19.41 4.76 53.97
C SER A 504 -18.77 3.60 53.19
N ILE A 505 -19.36 2.40 53.29
CA ILE A 505 -18.89 1.21 52.56
C ILE A 505 -19.19 1.38 51.07
N LEU A 506 -20.42 1.75 50.70
CA LEU A 506 -20.81 1.97 49.31
C LEU A 506 -19.96 3.06 48.64
N TRP A 507 -19.69 4.16 49.35
CA TRP A 507 -18.77 5.19 48.88
C TRP A 507 -17.36 4.63 48.61
N GLY A 508 -16.84 3.77 49.49
CA GLY A 508 -15.54 3.13 49.31
C GLY A 508 -15.48 2.21 48.09
N GLN A 509 -16.56 1.48 47.80
CA GLN A 509 -16.67 0.66 46.59
C GLN A 509 -16.67 1.52 45.32
N GLU A 510 -17.41 2.63 45.33
CA GLU A 510 -17.44 3.54 44.19
C GLU A 510 -16.07 4.20 43.96
N LEU A 511 -15.35 4.56 45.04
CA LEU A 511 -13.97 5.04 44.94
C LEU A 511 -13.05 3.98 44.33
N ALA A 512 -13.12 2.73 44.79
CA ALA A 512 -12.32 1.62 44.27
C ALA A 512 -12.58 1.38 42.77
N LYS A 513 -13.83 1.53 42.35
CA LYS A 513 -14.26 1.41 40.95
C LYS A 513 -13.68 2.52 40.07
N VAL A 514 -13.76 3.79 40.50
CA VAL A 514 -13.23 4.93 39.73
C VAL A 514 -11.69 4.92 39.66
N VAL A 515 -11.04 4.50 40.76
CA VAL A 515 -9.58 4.32 40.80
C VAL A 515 -9.11 3.13 39.94
N GLY A 516 -10.00 2.16 39.68
CA GLY A 516 -9.72 0.97 38.88
C GLY A 516 -8.97 -0.15 39.62
N SER A 517 -8.72 -0.01 40.92
CA SER A 517 -8.07 -1.03 41.75
C SER A 517 -8.41 -0.88 43.23
N GLN A 518 -8.90 -1.96 43.84
CA GLN A 518 -9.14 -2.04 45.28
C GLN A 518 -7.87 -1.83 46.09
N ALA A 519 -6.74 -2.42 45.68
CA ALA A 519 -5.47 -2.27 46.40
C ALA A 519 -4.98 -0.81 46.40
N LYS A 520 -5.18 -0.11 45.28
CA LYS A 520 -4.83 1.29 45.14
C LYS A 520 -5.73 2.18 45.98
N ALA A 521 -7.05 2.01 45.90
CA ALA A 521 -8.02 2.73 46.73
C ALA A 521 -7.79 2.48 48.23
N TYR A 522 -7.48 1.24 48.62
CA TYR A 522 -7.09 0.88 50.00
C TYR A 522 -5.87 1.69 50.49
N SER A 523 -4.87 1.90 49.63
CA SER A 523 -3.69 2.71 49.97
C SER A 523 -4.00 4.21 50.08
N LEU A 524 -5.02 4.69 49.36
CA LEU A 524 -5.45 6.09 49.36
C LEU A 524 -6.35 6.43 50.54
N ALA A 525 -7.12 5.46 51.05
CA ALA A 525 -8.11 5.68 52.09
C ALA A 525 -7.60 6.44 53.33
N PRO A 526 -6.41 6.14 53.90
CA PRO A 526 -5.88 6.90 55.03
C PRO A 526 -5.52 8.37 54.72
N ARG A 527 -5.39 8.72 53.43
CA ARG A 527 -4.92 10.01 52.93
C ARG A 527 -6.01 10.83 52.24
N ILE A 528 -7.28 10.40 52.29
CA ILE A 528 -8.41 11.04 51.59
C ILE A 528 -8.44 12.56 51.80
N ALA A 529 -8.40 13.04 53.04
CA ALA A 529 -8.42 14.47 53.34
C ALA A 529 -7.26 15.27 52.69
N GLN A 530 -6.10 14.65 52.50
CA GLN A 530 -4.92 15.28 51.89
C GLN A 530 -5.01 15.31 50.36
N ILE A 531 -5.60 14.28 49.75
CA ILE A 531 -5.68 14.16 48.29
C ILE A 531 -6.89 14.90 47.71
N THR A 532 -7.98 15.09 48.47
CA THR A 532 -9.17 15.84 48.01
C THR A 532 -8.85 17.19 47.35
N PRO A 533 -8.06 18.11 47.94
CA PRO A 533 -7.76 19.39 47.30
C PRO A 533 -6.91 19.26 46.04
N ILE A 534 -6.05 18.23 45.95
CA ILE A 534 -5.21 17.95 44.77
C ILE A 534 -6.11 17.49 43.62
N VAL A 535 -7.00 16.53 43.89
CA VAL A 535 -7.98 16.02 42.92
C VAL A 535 -8.91 17.13 42.45
N ALA A 536 -9.40 17.99 43.35
CA ALA A 536 -10.27 19.11 42.98
C ALA A 536 -9.58 20.12 42.05
N SER A 537 -8.32 20.43 42.30
CA SER A 537 -7.52 21.31 41.45
C SER A 537 -7.28 20.69 40.06
N ALA A 538 -6.90 19.41 40.02
CA ALA A 538 -6.66 18.68 38.78
C ALA A 538 -7.94 18.52 37.94
N ALA A 539 -9.05 18.11 38.56
CA ALA A 539 -10.34 17.93 37.88
C ALA A 539 -10.89 19.26 37.33
N LYS A 540 -10.68 20.38 38.02
CA LYS A 540 -11.02 21.69 37.48
C LYS A 540 -10.23 22.00 36.21
N LYS A 541 -8.90 21.84 36.25
CA LYS A 541 -8.03 22.05 35.09
C LYS A 541 -8.42 21.15 33.92
N VAL A 542 -8.61 19.85 34.16
CA VAL A 542 -9.05 18.88 33.14
C VAL A 542 -10.37 19.29 32.50
N ARG A 543 -11.36 19.74 33.30
CA ARG A 543 -12.65 20.19 32.78
C ARG A 543 -12.52 21.43 31.91
N ASP A 544 -11.72 22.39 32.34
CA ASP A 544 -11.51 23.64 31.60
C ASP A 544 -10.75 23.37 30.29
N THR A 545 -9.68 22.54 30.31
CA THR A 545 -8.92 22.19 29.10
C THR A 545 -9.70 21.32 28.12
N LEU A 546 -10.51 20.36 28.59
CA LEU A 546 -11.39 19.58 27.71
C LEU A 546 -12.42 20.48 26.99
N ARG A 547 -12.91 21.52 27.67
CA ARG A 547 -13.81 22.52 27.05
C ARG A 547 -13.06 23.35 26.00
N GLU A 548 -11.85 23.79 26.29
CA GLU A 548 -11.00 24.53 25.33
C GLU A 548 -10.61 23.68 24.13
N LEU A 549 -10.45 22.37 24.30
CA LEU A 549 -10.12 21.44 23.21
C LEU A 549 -11.33 21.12 22.30
N THR A 550 -12.56 21.33 22.79
CA THR A 550 -13.81 20.95 22.10
C THR A 550 -13.91 21.46 20.65
N PRO A 551 -13.59 22.73 20.33
CA PRO A 551 -13.65 23.24 18.95
C PRO A 551 -12.70 22.50 17.99
N PHE A 552 -11.59 21.97 18.50
CA PHE A 552 -10.54 21.32 17.71
C PHE A 552 -10.82 19.83 17.45
N LEU A 553 -11.74 19.20 18.19
CA LEU A 553 -12.00 17.77 18.07
C LEU A 553 -12.46 17.39 16.66
N ALA A 554 -13.37 18.17 16.09
CA ALA A 554 -13.90 17.93 14.75
C ALA A 554 -12.94 18.42 13.65
N SER A 555 -12.31 19.58 13.82
CA SER A 555 -11.43 20.16 12.79
C SER A 555 -10.13 19.37 12.61
N LEU A 556 -9.57 18.85 13.71
CA LEU A 556 -8.31 18.09 13.72
C LEU A 556 -8.51 16.58 13.82
N ASN A 557 -9.77 16.11 13.73
CA ASN A 557 -10.15 14.70 13.78
C ASN A 557 -9.54 13.96 15.00
N LEU A 558 -9.73 14.54 16.19
CA LEU A 558 -9.24 13.98 17.45
C LEU A 558 -10.28 13.03 18.02
N ALA A 559 -10.03 11.73 17.91
CA ALA A 559 -10.93 10.71 18.39
C ALA A 559 -10.84 10.52 19.93
N PRO A 560 -11.92 10.13 20.62
CA PRO A 560 -11.90 9.92 22.07
C PRO A 560 -10.96 8.80 22.53
N ASP A 561 -10.75 7.79 21.68
CA ASP A 561 -9.87 6.63 21.90
C ASP A 561 -8.41 6.89 21.48
N ALA A 562 -8.09 8.11 21.03
CA ALA A 562 -6.73 8.45 20.64
C ALA A 562 -5.82 8.64 21.87
N THR A 563 -4.64 8.03 21.83
CA THR A 563 -3.58 8.23 22.82
C THR A 563 -3.14 9.69 22.82
N THR A 564 -3.23 10.38 23.96
CA THR A 564 -2.95 11.83 24.05
C THR A 564 -1.48 12.16 23.80
N GLY A 565 -0.54 11.36 24.30
CA GLY A 565 0.89 11.56 24.06
C GLY A 565 1.30 11.40 22.59
N GLU A 566 0.76 10.39 21.90
CA GLU A 566 1.00 10.20 20.46
C GLU A 566 0.34 11.31 19.64
N THR A 567 -0.88 11.70 20.03
CA THR A 567 -1.63 12.79 19.40
C THR A 567 -0.89 14.12 19.53
N LEU A 568 -0.37 14.44 20.72
CA LEU A 568 0.45 15.64 20.95
C LEU A 568 1.69 15.63 20.05
N SER A 569 2.41 14.52 20.03
CA SER A 569 3.61 14.35 19.21
C SER A 569 3.31 14.52 17.71
N ARG A 570 2.18 13.98 17.25
CA ARG A 570 1.69 14.14 15.88
C ARG A 570 1.40 15.60 15.56
N LEU A 571 0.61 16.28 16.40
CA LEU A 571 0.21 17.67 16.18
C LEU A 571 1.43 18.61 16.12
N MET A 572 2.39 18.44 17.03
CA MET A 572 3.63 19.22 17.03
C MET A 572 4.45 18.97 15.76
N LYS A 573 4.60 17.70 15.35
CA LYS A 573 5.35 17.34 14.13
C LYS A 573 4.68 17.89 12.86
N ASP A 574 3.36 17.83 12.78
CA ASP A 574 2.61 18.34 11.64
C ASP A 574 2.67 19.88 11.59
N GLN A 575 2.62 20.54 12.74
CA GLN A 575 2.84 21.97 12.87
C GLN A 575 4.25 22.37 12.39
N ASP A 576 5.30 21.76 12.95
CA ASP A 576 6.69 22.07 12.60
C ASP A 576 6.93 21.87 11.10
N ARG A 577 6.40 20.76 10.55
CA ARG A 577 6.49 20.46 9.12
C ARG A 577 5.81 21.53 8.27
N LEU A 578 4.59 21.94 8.62
CA LEU A 578 3.88 23.00 7.90
C LEU A 578 4.63 24.34 7.97
N GLU A 579 5.14 24.73 9.13
CA GLU A 579 5.90 25.96 9.30
C GLU A 579 7.21 25.94 8.50
N GLU A 580 7.94 24.82 8.53
CA GLU A 580 9.19 24.66 7.79
C GLU A 580 8.97 24.68 6.28
N THR A 581 7.99 23.92 5.78
CA THR A 581 7.71 23.82 4.34
C THR A 581 7.11 25.11 3.78
N THR A 582 6.34 25.88 4.56
CA THR A 582 5.76 27.15 4.06
C THR A 582 6.75 28.33 4.05
N LYS A 583 7.83 28.26 4.84
CA LYS A 583 8.82 29.33 5.03
C LYS A 583 9.44 29.88 3.73
N PRO A 584 9.84 29.06 2.74
CA PRO A 584 10.38 29.58 1.48
C PRO A 584 9.37 30.43 0.70
N ILE A 585 8.08 30.08 0.76
CA ILE A 585 7.01 30.79 0.04
C ILE A 585 6.60 32.06 0.81
N LEU A 586 6.56 32.02 2.15
CA LEU A 586 6.26 33.17 3.01
C LEU A 586 7.23 34.35 2.83
N THR A 587 8.43 34.09 2.33
CA THR A 587 9.42 35.13 2.00
C THR A 587 8.93 36.07 0.89
N TYR A 588 7.93 35.64 0.10
CA TYR A 588 7.40 36.37 -1.05
C TYR A 588 5.90 36.68 -0.86
N PRO A 589 5.54 37.89 -0.36
CA PRO A 589 4.16 38.27 -0.08
C PRO A 589 3.14 38.06 -1.21
N PRO A 590 3.48 38.28 -2.51
CA PRO A 590 2.54 38.07 -3.61
C PRO A 590 2.06 36.62 -3.75
N LEU A 591 2.83 35.63 -3.28
CA LEU A 591 2.50 34.21 -3.39
C LEU A 591 1.56 33.73 -2.27
N ILE A 592 1.39 34.50 -1.19
CA ILE A 592 0.69 34.05 0.01
C ILE A 592 -0.79 33.73 -0.25
N SER A 593 -1.43 34.43 -1.18
CA SER A 593 -2.85 34.28 -1.53
C SER A 593 -3.10 33.37 -2.73
N ILE A 594 -2.07 32.79 -3.32
CA ILE A 594 -2.18 31.92 -4.49
C ILE A 594 -2.24 30.47 -3.99
N ASP A 595 -3.04 29.64 -4.66
CA ASP A 595 -3.10 28.21 -4.35
C ASP A 595 -1.75 27.52 -4.63
N ILE A 596 -1.47 26.47 -3.86
CA ILE A 596 -0.18 25.78 -3.89
C ILE A 596 0.06 25.11 -5.24
N THR A 597 -0.97 24.54 -5.86
CA THR A 597 -0.84 23.87 -7.18
C THR A 597 -0.43 24.86 -8.28
N SER A 598 -0.97 26.08 -8.28
CA SER A 598 -0.57 27.14 -9.21
C SER A 598 0.86 27.61 -8.94
N ILE A 599 1.27 27.71 -7.67
CA ILE A 599 2.66 28.06 -7.30
C ILE A 599 3.62 26.95 -7.75
N ALA A 600 3.28 25.68 -7.52
CA ALA A 600 4.09 24.53 -7.92
C ALA A 600 4.25 24.49 -9.44
N SER A 601 3.14 24.61 -10.17
CA SER A 601 3.15 24.65 -11.64
C SER A 601 3.99 25.81 -12.18
N ALA A 602 3.82 27.01 -11.63
CA ALA A 602 4.59 28.18 -12.05
C ALA A 602 6.10 28.05 -11.73
N ALA A 603 6.45 27.56 -10.54
CA ALA A 603 7.84 27.40 -10.13
C ALA A 603 8.55 26.28 -10.92
N GLN A 604 7.88 25.15 -11.15
CA GLN A 604 8.40 24.07 -12.00
C GLN A 604 8.55 24.52 -13.46
N SER A 605 7.56 25.26 -13.99
CA SER A 605 7.63 25.81 -15.35
C SER A 605 8.81 26.77 -15.52
N PHE A 606 9.11 27.57 -14.50
CA PHE A 606 10.30 28.43 -14.49
C PHE A 606 11.60 27.62 -14.55
N LEU A 607 11.74 26.59 -13.71
CA LEU A 607 12.94 25.74 -13.70
C LEU A 607 13.12 24.97 -15.01
N ALA A 608 12.02 24.50 -15.60
CA ALA A 608 12.02 23.86 -16.92
C ALA A 608 12.45 24.84 -18.01
N ALA A 609 11.95 26.08 -17.98
CA ALA A 609 12.38 27.13 -18.91
C ALA A 609 13.88 27.45 -18.78
N ASP A 610 14.39 27.60 -17.55
CA ASP A 610 15.81 27.85 -17.27
C ASP A 610 16.71 26.71 -17.79
N HIS A 611 16.31 25.46 -17.56
CA HIS A 611 17.02 24.29 -18.07
C HIS A 611 16.99 24.21 -19.60
N LEU A 612 15.84 24.49 -20.22
CA LEU A 612 15.69 24.48 -21.66
C LEU A 612 16.52 25.62 -22.30
N GLN A 613 16.56 26.81 -21.69
CA GLN A 613 17.45 27.89 -22.10
C GLN A 613 18.92 27.46 -22.06
N ALA A 614 19.37 26.78 -21.00
CA ALA A 614 20.73 26.25 -20.91
C ALA A 614 21.02 25.18 -21.98
N SER A 615 20.04 24.35 -22.35
CA SER A 615 20.20 23.36 -23.43
C SER A 615 20.31 23.99 -24.82
N LEU A 616 19.70 25.16 -25.03
CA LEU A 616 19.80 25.94 -26.26
C LEU A 616 21.15 26.67 -26.38
N ASP A 617 21.98 26.69 -25.34
CA ASP A 617 23.36 27.21 -25.43
C ASP A 617 24.35 26.21 -26.09
N ASP A 618 23.86 25.07 -26.58
CA ASP A 618 24.65 24.07 -27.30
C ASP A 618 25.22 24.61 -28.64
N ASP A 619 26.54 24.41 -28.83
CA ASP A 619 27.28 24.76 -30.05
C ASP A 619 26.73 24.10 -31.32
N ARG A 620 25.94 23.02 -31.20
CA ARG A 620 25.37 22.31 -32.35
C ARG A 620 24.56 23.22 -33.28
N TYR A 621 23.71 24.08 -32.73
CA TYR A 621 22.84 24.96 -33.52
C TYR A 621 23.66 26.11 -34.12
N ARG A 622 24.68 26.56 -33.40
CA ARG A 622 25.62 27.58 -33.88
C ARG A 622 26.45 27.08 -35.07
N ARG A 623 26.86 25.80 -35.05
CA ARG A 623 27.57 25.17 -36.18
C ARG A 623 26.67 24.95 -37.39
N LEU A 624 25.39 24.63 -37.17
CA LEU A 624 24.43 24.36 -38.25
C LEU A 624 23.88 25.64 -38.91
N LEU A 625 23.49 26.63 -38.11
CA LEU A 625 22.75 27.81 -38.57
C LEU A 625 23.61 29.08 -38.68
N GLY A 626 24.85 29.06 -38.18
CA GLY A 626 25.82 30.15 -38.36
C GLY A 626 25.30 31.50 -37.85
N SER A 627 25.26 32.50 -38.74
CA SER A 627 24.81 33.87 -38.44
C SER A 627 23.32 34.00 -38.14
N GLU A 628 22.51 33.03 -38.56
CA GLU A 628 21.06 33.03 -38.36
C GLU A 628 20.67 32.57 -36.94
N TYR A 629 21.61 31.98 -36.19
CA TYR A 629 21.35 31.54 -34.82
C TYR A 629 21.45 32.68 -33.81
N ARG A 630 20.33 33.01 -33.16
CA ARG A 630 20.23 34.02 -32.08
C ARG A 630 19.61 33.45 -30.80
N ARG A 631 19.85 32.17 -30.51
CA ARG A 631 19.28 31.47 -29.34
C ARG A 631 17.75 31.57 -29.34
N LEU A 632 17.14 32.10 -28.28
CA LEU A 632 15.69 32.28 -28.13
C LEU A 632 15.07 33.31 -29.10
N GLU A 633 15.88 34.18 -29.70
CA GLU A 633 15.47 35.17 -30.70
C GLU A 633 15.67 34.67 -32.14
N THR A 634 16.04 33.41 -32.33
CA THR A 634 16.18 32.82 -33.67
C THR A 634 14.82 32.83 -34.37
N ASP A 635 14.76 33.44 -35.56
CA ASP A 635 13.57 33.36 -36.42
C ASP A 635 13.53 32.01 -37.13
N THR A 636 12.91 31.05 -36.48
CA THR A 636 12.79 29.67 -36.99
C THR A 636 11.85 29.58 -38.18
N SER A 637 10.99 30.56 -38.44
CA SER A 637 9.96 30.50 -39.49
C SER A 637 10.61 30.46 -40.88
N ASN A 638 11.56 31.37 -41.14
CA ASN A 638 12.23 31.48 -42.44
C ASN A 638 13.19 30.31 -42.70
N ILE A 639 13.89 29.87 -41.64
CA ILE A 639 14.79 28.72 -41.67
C ILE A 639 13.99 27.45 -41.96
N LEU A 640 12.85 27.26 -41.29
CA LEU A 640 12.00 26.09 -41.44
C LEU A 640 11.35 26.03 -42.83
N ASN A 641 10.88 27.17 -43.37
CA ASN A 641 10.37 27.23 -44.74
C ASN A 641 11.41 26.78 -45.78
N THR A 642 12.68 27.19 -45.58
CA THR A 642 13.79 26.75 -46.43
C THR A 642 14.07 25.25 -46.25
N ALA A 643 14.14 24.76 -45.01
CA ALA A 643 14.41 23.36 -44.70
C ALA A 643 13.32 22.41 -45.22
N GLN A 644 12.04 22.76 -45.02
CA GLN A 644 10.90 21.98 -45.47
C GLN A 644 10.81 21.89 -46.99
N TRP A 645 11.08 23.00 -47.70
CA TRP A 645 11.12 22.97 -49.16
C TRP A 645 12.24 22.06 -49.67
N VAL A 646 13.45 22.17 -49.10
CA VAL A 646 14.59 21.30 -49.47
C VAL A 646 14.30 19.82 -49.18
N GLY A 647 13.68 19.50 -48.04
CA GLY A 647 13.24 18.14 -47.72
C GLY A 647 12.17 17.62 -48.70
N ALA A 648 11.19 18.46 -49.02
CA ALA A 648 10.11 18.13 -49.95
C ALA A 648 10.62 17.80 -51.36
N LEU A 649 11.72 18.39 -51.81
CA LEU A 649 12.34 18.07 -53.11
C LEU A 649 12.77 16.60 -53.21
N ASN A 650 13.26 16.02 -52.12
CA ASN A 650 13.69 14.62 -52.07
C ASN A 650 12.50 13.68 -51.84
N GLU A 651 11.66 13.96 -50.84
CA GLU A 651 10.58 13.04 -50.42
C GLU A 651 9.38 13.06 -51.36
N ARG A 652 8.82 14.24 -51.59
CA ARG A 652 7.60 14.44 -52.40
C ARG A 652 7.95 14.62 -53.87
N GLY A 653 9.01 15.38 -54.15
CA GLY A 653 9.53 15.62 -55.49
C GLY A 653 10.19 14.39 -56.10
N ARG A 654 10.72 13.46 -55.29
CA ARG A 654 11.49 12.28 -55.73
C ARG A 654 12.70 12.64 -56.60
N LEU A 655 13.34 13.77 -56.32
CA LEU A 655 14.54 14.21 -57.03
C LEU A 655 15.77 13.44 -56.52
N PRO A 656 16.69 12.98 -57.40
CA PRO A 656 17.96 12.41 -56.97
C PRO A 656 18.77 13.38 -56.10
N ARG A 657 19.46 12.87 -55.08
CA ARG A 657 20.26 13.69 -54.14
C ARG A 657 21.29 14.59 -54.83
N GLU A 658 21.93 14.10 -55.89
CA GLU A 658 22.89 14.84 -56.72
C GLU A 658 22.24 16.07 -57.38
N LEU A 659 20.98 15.92 -57.80
CA LEU A 659 20.20 16.98 -58.43
C LEU A 659 19.68 17.98 -57.41
N VAL A 660 19.27 17.53 -56.21
CA VAL A 660 18.92 18.43 -55.10
C VAL A 660 20.13 19.26 -54.67
N SER A 661 21.30 18.62 -54.50
CA SER A 661 22.56 19.30 -54.16
C SER A 661 22.96 20.35 -55.22
N TRP A 662 22.86 20.00 -56.49
CA TRP A 662 23.04 20.97 -57.57
C TRP A 662 22.01 22.10 -57.53
N LEU A 663 20.74 21.81 -57.26
CA LEU A 663 19.70 22.84 -57.21
C LEU A 663 19.93 23.86 -56.08
N VAL A 664 20.36 23.40 -54.92
CA VAL A 664 20.47 24.24 -53.71
C VAL A 664 21.84 24.87 -53.49
N SER A 665 22.87 24.49 -54.25
CA SER A 665 24.25 24.96 -54.02
C SER A 665 24.52 26.40 -54.43
N ALA A 666 23.91 26.89 -55.51
CA ALA A 666 24.00 28.29 -55.92
C ALA A 666 22.88 28.64 -56.91
N GLU A 667 22.49 29.91 -56.96
CA GLU A 667 21.53 30.45 -57.94
C GLU A 667 20.24 29.61 -58.03
N THR A 668 19.70 29.20 -56.88
CA THR A 668 18.63 28.19 -56.78
C THR A 668 17.39 28.53 -57.62
N ARG A 669 17.02 29.81 -57.71
CA ARG A 669 15.89 30.27 -58.55
C ARG A 669 16.12 29.97 -60.04
N THR A 670 17.31 30.31 -60.56
CA THR A 670 17.65 30.08 -61.97
C THR A 670 17.75 28.58 -62.26
N ARG A 671 18.37 27.80 -61.37
CA ARG A 671 18.49 26.34 -61.52
C ARG A 671 17.15 25.61 -61.42
N ARG A 672 16.23 26.12 -60.59
CA ARG A 672 14.85 25.63 -60.51
C ARG A 672 14.12 25.79 -61.84
N ASP A 673 14.19 26.97 -62.44
CA ASP A 673 13.51 27.26 -63.72
C ASP A 673 14.08 26.39 -64.85
N LEU A 674 15.40 26.20 -64.87
CA LEU A 674 16.06 25.27 -65.80
C LEU A 674 15.62 23.82 -65.59
N LEU A 675 15.53 23.37 -64.33
CA LEU A 675 15.07 22.03 -63.99
C LEU A 675 13.59 21.82 -64.38
N GLU A 676 12.73 22.81 -64.14
CA GLU A 676 11.32 22.74 -64.54
C GLU A 676 11.18 22.61 -66.06
N ASN A 677 11.92 23.41 -66.83
CA ASN A 677 11.96 23.32 -68.28
C ASN A 677 12.50 21.97 -68.78
N PHE A 678 13.55 21.44 -68.15
CA PHE A 678 14.12 20.13 -68.48
C PHE A 678 13.14 18.99 -68.19
N LEU A 679 12.46 19.00 -67.05
CA LEU A 679 11.47 18.00 -66.68
C LEU A 679 10.25 18.06 -67.60
N ALA A 680 9.80 19.27 -67.98
CA ALA A 680 8.72 19.45 -68.95
C ALA A 680 9.09 18.90 -70.33
N ALA A 681 10.28 19.20 -70.85
CA ALA A 681 10.78 18.63 -72.10
C ALA A 681 10.88 17.10 -72.03
N ASN A 682 11.29 16.57 -70.87
CA ASN A 682 11.39 15.14 -70.66
C ASN A 682 10.03 14.43 -70.64
N GLU A 683 9.05 15.02 -69.94
CA GLU A 683 7.67 14.53 -69.92
C GLU A 683 7.03 14.54 -71.30
N VAL A 684 7.24 15.62 -72.08
CA VAL A 684 6.74 15.74 -73.45
C VAL A 684 7.25 14.60 -74.32
N PHE A 685 8.54 14.25 -74.29
CA PHE A 685 9.05 13.12 -75.09
C PHE A 685 8.39 11.79 -74.74
N TRP A 686 8.24 11.49 -73.45
CA TRP A 686 7.58 10.26 -73.01
C TRP A 686 6.08 10.24 -73.30
N GLY A 687 5.44 11.41 -73.38
CA GLY A 687 4.03 11.58 -73.77
C GLY A 687 3.82 11.59 -75.29
N SER A 688 4.78 12.11 -76.06
CA SER A 688 4.74 12.28 -77.51
C SER A 688 5.47 11.19 -78.29
N ALA A 689 6.00 10.16 -77.62
CA ALA A 689 6.62 8.98 -78.22
C ALA A 689 5.60 8.07 -78.95
N MET A 690 4.89 8.67 -79.91
CA MET A 690 4.14 8.05 -81.00
C MET A 690 4.88 6.87 -81.69
N PRO A 691 6.23 6.83 -81.80
CA PRO A 691 6.90 5.69 -82.42
C PRO A 691 6.95 4.42 -81.56
N LEU A 692 7.03 4.51 -80.22
CA LEU A 692 7.01 3.33 -79.34
C LEU A 692 5.63 2.67 -79.33
N GLN A 693 4.55 3.45 -79.46
CA GLN A 693 3.18 2.93 -79.61
C GLN A 693 2.93 2.22 -80.94
N GLN A 694 3.72 2.49 -82.00
CA GLN A 694 3.66 1.74 -83.26
C GLN A 694 4.43 0.42 -83.20
N VAL A 695 5.43 0.31 -82.32
CA VAL A 695 6.22 -0.91 -82.10
C VAL A 695 5.54 -1.85 -81.10
N LEU A 696 4.78 -1.33 -80.13
CA LEU A 696 4.05 -2.11 -79.12
C LEU A 696 3.15 -3.21 -79.71
N PRO A 697 2.30 -2.98 -80.72
CA PRO A 697 1.44 -4.01 -81.31
C PRO A 697 2.20 -5.13 -82.02
N VAL A 698 3.41 -4.83 -82.52
CA VAL A 698 4.29 -5.82 -83.16
C VAL A 698 5.01 -6.64 -82.09
N MET A 699 5.40 -6.02 -80.98
CA MET A 699 5.97 -6.73 -79.83
C MET A 699 4.94 -7.47 -78.97
N GLU A 700 3.67 -7.09 -78.96
CA GLU A 700 2.58 -7.86 -78.31
C GLU A 700 2.14 -9.09 -79.14
N LYS A 701 2.47 -9.10 -80.43
CA LYS A 701 2.25 -10.24 -81.32
C LYS A 701 3.34 -11.32 -81.16
N TYR A 702 4.51 -10.93 -80.64
CA TYR A 702 5.65 -11.80 -80.34
C TYR A 702 5.85 -11.98 -78.85
#